data_AF-A0A0R3TBA8-F1
#
_entry.id   AF-A0A0R3TBA8-F1
#
_cell.length_a   1.000
_cell.length_b   1.000
_cell.length_c   1.000
_cell.angle_alpha   90.00
_cell.angle_beta   90.00
_cell.angle_gamma   90.00
#
_symmetry.space_group_name_H-M   'P 1'
#
loop_
_entity.id
_entity.type
_entity.pdbx_description
1 polymer ?
#
loop_
_entity_poly.entity_id
_entity_poly.type
_entity_poly.pdbx_seq_one_letter_code
_entity_poly.pdbx_strand_id
1 'polypeptide(L)'
;MTKRPKSVNEEFVSGVPPKKAKFAQLTSNPTDLNFFLRQIEESNEDIIKEYLSESTGEELISLLETGFDRKSNELAVIFKVLATIIIRTRKDLKEVYGEVGRRLAEGVLEDTPLSFCFRALKPQGSAEAAKASLQLLSAVVSADPLLLGRSLLRSVNFEHPDWIQVARRRNTKDVNDVRTCFINFVASFLFSDNNLLIREVLEAKNAISLLLNGCFTDKTENVLLILNLLRKSVCENVTVSKTIKMRIFTRNVLKQLGYLYAYRGEALSEKAALARTDAEVDIQTVELVRESVHSLLTPLVSSSVQGLVFRERGSLDIGGKQNEHLLNFLLSPPMENPFTDNMRRQLVLDCLLACPSLFIPYMAHLSTSMTPRDTENWHHVMMFVNQLFEAFQPHLIARFSQLMELSQDMYQFVQSVVDLCLPPKCIVEVLDKASQHESASVSKTANPIYKTLKQNMRIFLTWLLTTEELKAKGSSAQPIIDSISEILPERIANDKWCKKFRKILLKEQTDLSILKSQILPTTYDQTEDEVVEEVEEQPEVSRLPQVEEVILAQSKKLRSCFEEIQSIVNDSNVKMSEECEKKLVKRWSDFTAACLNVSRNSITLFNHLATALRVFAKKYWQEGCDELTPTPKDVLIKIGSTAVFKSILFEKPIFEQVEGNEQISIPSLPLKVAFLNLLLALAEVDPKSTAGNVPTAALLASYKASLSLCGKVAAFFLNPHFSLDRLCLQLLNLLDQSGHSPAITWGMTNRSVLWGSRMMDNYLFGSTLAEAPQLRREPTPGAFLSILDADKLLSCALKFPVTRRCLVCSPIENREE
;
A
#
# COMPACT_ATOMS: atom_id res chain seq x y z
N MET A 1 43.47 56.17 -55.69
CA MET A 1 42.18 55.61 -55.24
C MET A 1 42.46 54.76 -54.00
N THR A 2 42.47 55.41 -52.81
CA THR A 2 41.38 55.33 -51.79
C THR A 2 41.41 54.00 -51.01
N LYS A 3 42.48 53.75 -50.24
CA LYS A 3 42.76 54.17 -48.84
C LYS A 3 42.03 53.35 -47.75
N ARG A 4 42.85 52.52 -47.08
CA ARG A 4 42.88 52.06 -45.66
C ARG A 4 42.07 52.88 -44.62
N PRO A 5 41.65 52.28 -43.47
CA PRO A 5 42.63 51.86 -42.44
C PRO A 5 42.43 50.50 -41.71
N LYS A 6 43.50 50.12 -41.00
CA LYS A 6 43.60 49.07 -39.96
C LYS A 6 43.48 49.74 -38.56
N SER A 7 43.59 48.93 -37.49
CA SER A 7 43.85 49.27 -36.07
C SER A 7 42.59 49.61 -35.24
N VAL A 8 42.51 49.35 -33.93
CA VAL A 8 43.48 48.90 -32.90
C VAL A 8 42.87 47.75 -32.05
N ASN A 9 43.71 47.05 -31.28
CA ASN A 9 43.47 46.24 -30.05
C ASN A 9 42.29 46.75 -29.16
N GLU A 10 41.75 46.08 -28.14
CA GLU A 10 42.19 45.04 -27.17
C GLU A 10 40.99 44.05 -26.93
N GLU A 11 40.98 42.98 -26.11
CA GLU A 11 41.93 42.38 -25.14
C GLU A 11 41.73 40.83 -25.05
N PHE A 12 42.23 40.16 -23.99
CA PHE A 12 41.97 38.76 -23.64
C PHE A 12 40.67 38.60 -22.82
N VAL A 13 39.72 37.79 -23.30
CA VAL A 13 38.82 37.03 -22.42
C VAL A 13 38.74 35.59 -22.93
N SER A 14 39.32 34.66 -22.18
CA SER A 14 39.24 33.22 -22.44
C SER A 14 37.85 32.68 -22.07
N GLY A 15 36.85 33.01 -22.89
CA GLY A 15 35.51 32.46 -22.81
C GLY A 15 35.53 30.99 -23.23
N VAL A 16 35.71 30.08 -22.27
CA VAL A 16 35.28 28.68 -22.45
C VAL A 16 33.78 28.74 -22.77
N PRO A 17 33.31 28.25 -23.94
CA PRO A 17 31.89 28.25 -24.22
C PRO A 17 31.18 27.38 -23.17
N PRO A 18 29.99 27.78 -22.69
CA PRO A 18 29.27 26.97 -21.71
C PRO A 18 29.11 25.56 -22.26
N LYS A 19 29.60 24.56 -21.52
CA LYS A 19 29.48 23.16 -21.91
C LYS A 19 27.99 22.87 -22.13
N LYS A 20 27.59 22.62 -23.37
CA LYS A 20 26.28 22.02 -23.65
C LYS A 20 26.26 20.67 -22.96
N ALA A 21 25.27 20.47 -22.08
CA ALA A 21 25.07 19.26 -21.31
C ALA A 21 25.15 18.02 -22.23
N LYS A 22 25.93 17.01 -21.81
CA LYS A 22 26.25 15.80 -22.58
C LYS A 22 24.97 15.07 -23.02
N PHE A 23 23.93 15.15 -22.20
CA PHE A 23 22.69 14.41 -22.41
C PHE A 23 21.50 15.23 -22.94
N ALA A 24 21.55 16.56 -22.92
CA ALA A 24 20.42 17.40 -23.37
C ALA A 24 20.10 17.29 -24.88
N GLN A 25 21.05 16.79 -25.69
CA GLN A 25 20.77 16.42 -27.08
C GLN A 25 20.15 15.03 -27.19
N LEU A 26 20.55 14.10 -26.32
CA LEU A 26 20.12 12.69 -26.32
C LEU A 26 18.66 12.50 -25.93
N THR A 27 18.10 13.41 -25.13
CA THR A 27 16.69 13.40 -24.73
C THR A 27 15.79 14.31 -25.60
N SER A 28 16.31 14.85 -26.70
CA SER A 28 15.59 15.82 -27.53
C SER A 28 14.62 15.22 -28.56
N ASN A 29 14.79 13.96 -28.96
CA ASN A 29 13.88 13.27 -29.88
C ASN A 29 13.91 11.73 -29.71
N PRO A 30 12.92 11.00 -30.25
CA PRO A 30 12.83 9.53 -30.09
C PRO A 30 13.97 8.72 -30.74
N THR A 31 14.69 9.28 -31.71
CA THR A 31 15.82 8.60 -32.38
C THR A 31 17.04 8.61 -31.46
N ASP A 32 17.34 9.76 -30.87
CA ASP A 32 18.48 9.93 -29.97
C ASP A 32 18.22 9.23 -28.63
N LEU A 33 16.96 9.18 -28.17
CA LEU A 33 16.57 8.35 -27.01
C LEU A 33 16.80 6.85 -27.24
N ASN A 34 16.72 6.37 -28.48
CA ASN A 34 17.02 4.97 -28.80
C ASN A 34 18.54 4.69 -28.73
N PHE A 35 19.37 5.69 -29.02
CA PHE A 35 20.81 5.61 -28.77
C PHE A 35 21.12 5.69 -27.27
N PHE A 36 20.43 6.55 -26.52
CA PHE A 36 20.51 6.63 -25.05
C PHE A 36 20.16 5.30 -24.38
N LEU A 37 19.09 4.61 -24.80
CA LEU A 37 18.76 3.26 -24.32
C LEU A 37 19.90 2.26 -24.54
N ARG A 38 20.51 2.24 -25.72
CA ARG A 38 21.65 1.35 -26.00
C ARG A 38 22.84 1.66 -25.11
N GLN A 39 23.15 2.94 -24.88
CA GLN A 39 24.21 3.31 -23.95
C GLN A 39 23.92 2.80 -22.52
N ILE A 40 22.67 2.89 -22.04
CA ILE A 40 22.26 2.32 -20.73
C ILE A 40 22.44 0.80 -20.68
N GLU A 41 22.21 0.09 -21.79
CA GLU A 41 22.32 -1.38 -21.87
C GLU A 41 23.77 -1.86 -22.08
N GLU A 42 24.63 -1.08 -22.74
CA GLU A 42 25.98 -1.48 -23.19
C GLU A 42 27.14 -0.90 -22.36
N SER A 43 26.92 0.17 -21.57
CA SER A 43 27.99 0.84 -20.82
C SER A 43 28.24 0.26 -19.43
N ASN A 44 29.49 0.32 -18.99
CA ASN A 44 29.88 0.07 -17.59
C ASN A 44 29.69 1.29 -16.67
N GLU A 45 29.43 2.48 -17.23
CA GLU A 45 29.22 3.73 -16.47
C GLU A 45 27.74 3.95 -16.17
N ASP A 46 27.43 4.53 -15.00
CA ASP A 46 26.06 4.83 -14.56
C ASP A 46 25.48 6.07 -15.26
N ILE A 47 25.15 5.91 -16.54
CA ILE A 47 24.59 6.94 -17.42
C ILE A 47 23.30 7.55 -16.85
N ILE A 48 22.50 6.78 -16.11
CA ILE A 48 21.26 7.30 -15.53
C ILE A 48 21.57 8.28 -14.40
N LYS A 49 22.58 7.99 -13.57
CA LYS A 49 23.06 8.91 -12.54
C LYS A 49 23.76 10.13 -13.14
N GLU A 50 24.55 9.96 -14.21
CA GLU A 50 25.14 11.11 -14.93
C GLU A 50 24.04 12.02 -15.51
N TYR A 51 23.07 11.44 -16.21
CA TYR A 51 21.93 12.16 -16.77
C TYR A 51 21.14 12.93 -15.70
N LEU A 52 20.81 12.28 -14.58
CA LEU A 52 20.09 12.92 -13.47
C LEU A 52 20.92 13.96 -12.71
N SER A 53 22.23 14.04 -12.94
CA SER A 53 23.07 15.15 -12.44
C SER A 53 23.02 16.39 -13.34
N GLU A 54 22.66 16.23 -14.63
CA GLU A 54 22.51 17.33 -15.60
C GLU A 54 21.04 17.73 -15.86
N SER A 55 20.07 16.82 -15.72
CA SER A 55 18.65 17.00 -16.07
C SER A 55 17.68 16.44 -15.01
N THR A 56 16.44 16.94 -15.00
CA THR A 56 15.33 16.44 -14.16
C THR A 56 14.47 15.38 -14.86
N GLY A 57 14.60 15.20 -16.18
CA GLY A 57 13.78 14.27 -16.96
C GLY A 57 12.41 14.81 -17.41
N GLU A 58 12.08 16.05 -17.09
CA GLU A 58 10.81 16.67 -17.49
C GLU A 58 10.64 16.76 -19.02
N GLU A 59 11.75 16.80 -19.79
CA GLU A 59 11.74 16.77 -21.25
C GLU A 59 11.19 15.46 -21.84
N LEU A 60 11.27 14.36 -21.10
CA LEU A 60 10.72 13.07 -21.51
C LEU A 60 9.19 13.06 -21.44
N ILE A 61 8.60 13.84 -20.53
CA ILE A 61 7.15 14.04 -20.43
C ILE A 61 6.68 14.98 -21.54
N SER A 62 7.38 16.10 -21.77
CA SER A 62 7.00 17.04 -22.84
C SER A 62 7.17 16.45 -24.25
N LEU A 63 8.04 15.47 -24.44
CA LEU A 63 8.11 14.66 -25.68
C LEU A 63 6.83 13.86 -25.97
N LEU A 64 6.08 13.46 -24.94
CA LEU A 64 4.77 12.84 -25.12
C LEU A 64 3.75 13.93 -25.49
N GLU A 65 3.69 15.03 -24.74
CA GLU A 65 2.72 16.12 -24.95
C GLU A 65 2.82 16.78 -26.34
N THR A 66 4.04 16.99 -26.84
CA THR A 66 4.31 17.73 -28.10
C THR A 66 4.04 16.93 -29.38
N GLY A 67 3.54 15.69 -29.30
CA GLY A 67 3.33 14.82 -30.46
C GLY A 67 2.05 14.00 -30.42
N PHE A 68 0.94 14.54 -30.96
CA PHE A 68 -0.36 13.83 -31.02
C PHE A 68 -0.27 12.45 -31.69
N ASP A 69 0.48 12.31 -32.79
CA ASP A 69 0.55 11.08 -33.60
C ASP A 69 1.94 10.39 -33.57
N ARG A 70 2.59 10.35 -32.39
CA ARG A 70 3.78 9.52 -32.15
C ARG A 70 3.58 8.06 -32.61
N LYS A 71 4.51 7.55 -33.42
CA LYS A 71 4.48 6.15 -33.89
C LYS A 71 4.73 5.18 -32.74
N SER A 72 4.24 3.94 -32.89
CA SER A 72 4.34 2.91 -31.85
C SER A 72 5.79 2.65 -31.38
N ASN A 73 6.76 2.66 -32.30
CA ASN A 73 8.18 2.48 -31.96
C ASN A 73 8.76 3.67 -31.15
N GLU A 74 8.32 4.89 -31.44
CA GLU A 74 8.76 6.10 -30.71
C GLU A 74 8.22 6.08 -29.28
N LEU A 75 6.94 5.73 -29.11
CA LEU A 75 6.32 5.53 -27.79
C LEU A 75 7.06 4.44 -26.99
N ALA A 76 7.39 3.31 -27.63
CA ALA A 76 8.10 2.22 -26.97
C ALA A 76 9.46 2.65 -26.40
N VAL A 77 10.20 3.49 -27.13
CA VAL A 77 11.49 4.04 -26.67
C VAL A 77 11.28 5.01 -25.50
N ILE A 78 10.38 5.99 -25.63
CA ILE A 78 10.12 6.98 -24.56
C ILE A 78 9.66 6.27 -23.27
N PHE A 79 8.72 5.33 -23.37
CA PHE A 79 8.19 4.59 -22.22
C PHE A 79 9.26 3.75 -21.52
N LYS A 80 10.17 3.09 -22.27
CA LYS A 80 11.29 2.36 -21.68
C LYS A 80 12.22 3.27 -20.89
N VAL A 81 12.63 4.41 -21.46
CA VAL A 81 13.53 5.36 -20.78
C VAL A 81 12.90 5.87 -19.47
N LEU A 82 11.64 6.31 -19.53
CA LEU A 82 10.88 6.74 -18.34
C LEU A 82 10.78 5.62 -17.30
N ALA A 83 10.41 4.39 -17.71
CA ALA A 83 10.27 3.26 -16.79
C ALA A 83 11.60 2.93 -16.09
N THR A 84 12.71 2.91 -16.84
CA THR A 84 14.04 2.62 -16.28
C THR A 84 14.47 3.70 -15.30
N ILE A 85 14.29 5.00 -15.61
CA ILE A 85 14.60 6.10 -14.70
C ILE A 85 13.76 6.01 -13.42
N ILE A 86 12.44 5.81 -13.54
CA ILE A 86 11.53 5.71 -12.38
C ILE A 86 11.89 4.51 -11.49
N ILE A 87 12.25 3.35 -12.07
CA ILE A 87 12.67 2.17 -11.30
C ILE A 87 14.01 2.40 -10.60
N ARG A 88 15.01 2.98 -11.27
CA ARG A 88 16.35 3.27 -10.71
C ARG A 88 16.27 4.26 -9.55
N THR A 89 15.56 5.37 -9.77
CA THR A 89 15.28 6.39 -8.74
C THR A 89 14.46 5.84 -7.58
N ARG A 90 13.62 4.82 -7.77
CA ARG A 90 12.91 4.17 -6.65
C ARG A 90 13.74 3.13 -5.88
N LYS A 91 14.74 2.52 -6.54
CA LYS A 91 15.59 1.45 -5.99
C LYS A 91 16.91 1.99 -5.44
N ASP A 92 17.95 2.07 -6.28
CA ASP A 92 19.32 2.29 -5.85
C ASP A 92 19.73 3.78 -5.86
N LEU A 93 19.04 4.62 -6.63
CA LEU A 93 19.23 6.07 -6.65
C LEU A 93 18.25 6.82 -5.70
N LYS A 94 17.60 6.10 -4.77
CA LYS A 94 16.49 6.60 -3.94
C LYS A 94 16.84 7.80 -3.07
N GLU A 95 18.01 7.79 -2.43
CA GLU A 95 18.40 8.81 -1.45
C GLU A 95 18.53 10.21 -2.05
N VAL A 96 19.05 10.31 -3.28
CA VAL A 96 19.29 11.58 -3.97
C VAL A 96 18.16 11.91 -4.95
N TYR A 97 17.63 10.91 -5.66
CA TYR A 97 16.76 11.12 -6.82
C TYR A 97 15.36 10.49 -6.71
N GLY A 98 15.01 9.84 -5.58
CA GLY A 98 13.70 9.19 -5.43
C GLY A 98 12.50 10.13 -5.63
N GLU A 99 12.67 11.39 -5.25
CA GLU A 99 11.68 12.44 -5.49
C GLU A 99 11.57 12.85 -6.96
N VAL A 100 12.66 12.79 -7.74
CA VAL A 100 12.61 12.99 -9.21
C VAL A 100 11.83 11.84 -9.86
N GLY A 101 12.09 10.61 -9.44
CA GLY A 101 11.34 9.42 -9.86
C GLY A 101 9.84 9.55 -9.63
N ARG A 102 9.43 10.02 -8.44
CA ARG A 102 8.03 10.26 -8.11
C ARG A 102 7.39 11.30 -9.04
N ARG A 103 8.07 12.42 -9.32
CA ARG A 103 7.53 13.47 -10.21
C ARG A 103 7.38 13.01 -11.66
N LEU A 104 8.34 12.22 -12.16
CA LEU A 104 8.21 11.62 -13.49
C LEU A 104 7.04 10.63 -13.55
N ALA A 105 6.83 9.84 -12.49
CA ALA A 105 5.68 8.97 -12.37
C ALA A 105 4.35 9.74 -12.26
N GLU A 106 4.33 10.90 -11.60
CA GLU A 106 3.18 11.82 -11.57
C GLU A 106 2.86 12.37 -12.97
N GLY A 107 3.86 12.83 -13.72
CA GLY A 107 3.68 13.31 -15.09
C GLY A 107 3.17 12.23 -16.06
N VAL A 108 3.46 10.96 -15.82
CA VAL A 108 2.92 9.85 -16.63
C VAL A 108 1.41 9.65 -16.42
N LEU A 109 0.86 10.07 -15.28
CA LEU A 109 -0.58 9.97 -14.98
C LEU A 109 -1.42 11.15 -15.50
N GLU A 110 -0.79 12.14 -16.13
CA GLU A 110 -1.49 13.24 -16.79
C GLU A 110 -2.24 12.74 -18.03
N ASP A 111 -3.37 13.39 -18.35
CA ASP A 111 -4.36 12.91 -19.32
C ASP A 111 -3.72 12.53 -20.68
N THR A 112 -2.79 13.34 -21.18
CA THR A 112 -2.11 13.11 -22.47
C THR A 112 -1.10 11.95 -22.40
N PRO A 113 -0.05 11.96 -21.55
CA PRO A 113 0.85 10.80 -21.35
C PRO A 113 0.13 9.47 -21.05
N LEU A 114 -0.89 9.48 -20.18
CA LEU A 114 -1.64 8.28 -19.83
C LEU A 114 -2.48 7.76 -21.01
N SER A 115 -3.08 8.65 -21.80
CA SER A 115 -3.80 8.25 -23.03
C SER A 115 -2.89 7.55 -24.04
N PHE A 116 -1.61 7.93 -24.13
CA PHE A 116 -0.65 7.26 -25.01
C PHE A 116 -0.24 5.88 -24.49
N CYS A 117 -0.16 5.70 -23.17
CA CYS A 117 0.00 4.37 -22.58
C CYS A 117 -1.17 3.47 -22.99
N PHE A 118 -2.41 3.90 -22.76
CA PHE A 118 -3.60 3.13 -23.16
C PHE A 118 -3.72 2.95 -24.68
N ARG A 119 -3.26 3.90 -25.51
CA ARG A 119 -3.18 3.74 -26.97
C ARG A 119 -2.21 2.63 -27.37
N ALA A 120 -1.07 2.50 -26.71
CA ALA A 120 -0.09 1.44 -26.96
C ALA A 120 -0.60 0.04 -26.56
N LEU A 121 -1.54 -0.03 -25.61
CA LEU A 121 -2.22 -1.25 -25.18
C LEU A 121 -3.30 -1.75 -26.15
N LYS A 122 -3.70 -0.99 -27.17
CA LYS A 122 -4.73 -1.44 -28.10
C LYS A 122 -4.32 -2.73 -28.83
N PRO A 123 -5.27 -3.63 -29.19
CA PRO A 123 -4.95 -4.90 -29.86
C PRO A 123 -4.16 -4.75 -31.17
N GLN A 124 -4.31 -3.62 -31.86
CA GLN A 124 -3.61 -3.29 -33.11
C GLN A 124 -2.20 -2.67 -32.87
N GLY A 125 -1.83 -2.38 -31.62
CA GLY A 125 -0.53 -1.80 -31.24
C GLY A 125 0.61 -2.82 -31.25
N SER A 126 1.84 -2.34 -31.48
CA SER A 126 3.04 -3.21 -31.46
C SER A 126 3.22 -3.91 -30.10
N ALA A 127 3.84 -5.09 -30.12
CA ALA A 127 4.15 -5.80 -28.87
C ALA A 127 5.14 -4.99 -28.01
N GLU A 128 6.10 -4.33 -28.66
CA GLU A 128 7.15 -3.52 -28.04
C GLU A 128 6.57 -2.32 -27.29
N ALA A 129 5.61 -1.60 -27.88
CA ALA A 129 4.94 -0.48 -27.22
C ALA A 129 4.01 -0.95 -26.08
N ALA A 130 3.32 -2.08 -26.26
CA ALA A 130 2.48 -2.65 -25.20
C ALA A 130 3.32 -3.10 -24.00
N LYS A 131 4.44 -3.81 -24.23
CA LYS A 131 5.43 -4.18 -23.20
C LYS A 131 5.94 -2.94 -22.46
N ALA A 132 6.44 -1.94 -23.21
CA ALA A 132 7.00 -0.72 -22.64
C ALA A 132 5.97 0.08 -21.84
N SER A 133 4.71 0.16 -22.31
CA SER A 133 3.63 0.82 -21.57
C SER A 133 3.31 0.08 -20.26
N LEU A 134 3.18 -1.25 -20.27
CA LEU A 134 2.94 -2.03 -19.05
C LEU A 134 4.09 -1.90 -18.04
N GLN A 135 5.34 -1.90 -18.52
CA GLN A 135 6.54 -1.68 -17.71
C GLN A 135 6.54 -0.27 -17.08
N LEU A 136 6.21 0.76 -17.86
CA LEU A 136 6.08 2.14 -17.36
C LEU A 136 4.97 2.26 -16.31
N LEU A 137 3.79 1.72 -16.58
CA LEU A 137 2.67 1.73 -15.63
C LEU A 137 3.03 0.96 -14.33
N SER A 138 3.77 -0.15 -14.42
CA SER A 138 4.29 -0.87 -13.25
C SER A 138 5.31 -0.04 -12.45
N ALA A 139 6.14 0.74 -13.14
CA ALA A 139 7.10 1.65 -12.51
C ALA A 139 6.39 2.78 -11.75
N VAL A 140 5.30 3.33 -12.31
CA VAL A 140 4.46 4.35 -11.66
C VAL A 140 3.87 3.83 -10.34
N VAL A 141 3.29 2.61 -10.33
CA VAL A 141 2.79 2.00 -9.08
C VAL A 141 3.92 1.81 -8.07
N SER A 142 5.10 1.38 -8.52
CA SER A 142 6.26 1.14 -7.66
C SER A 142 6.82 2.42 -7.03
N ALA A 143 6.72 3.56 -7.71
CA ALA A 143 7.24 4.84 -7.24
C ALA A 143 6.55 5.32 -5.95
N ASP A 144 5.21 5.37 -5.95
CA ASP A 144 4.38 5.70 -4.79
C ASP A 144 3.07 4.87 -4.86
N PRO A 145 3.05 3.67 -4.23
CA PRO A 145 1.87 2.80 -4.28
C PRO A 145 0.62 3.41 -3.63
N LEU A 146 0.79 4.26 -2.60
CA LEU A 146 -0.34 4.83 -1.86
C LEU A 146 -1.12 5.85 -2.68
N LEU A 147 -0.43 6.70 -3.45
CA LEU A 147 -1.08 7.79 -4.18
C LEU A 147 -1.13 7.52 -5.69
N LEU A 148 0.00 7.19 -6.31
CA LEU A 148 0.08 6.96 -7.76
C LEU A 148 -0.48 5.59 -8.13
N GLY A 149 -0.22 4.57 -7.31
CA GLY A 149 -0.85 3.26 -7.44
C GLY A 149 -2.39 3.34 -7.42
N ARG A 150 -2.97 3.99 -6.40
CA ARG A 150 -4.44 4.16 -6.30
C ARG A 150 -5.01 5.02 -7.44
N SER A 151 -4.33 6.13 -7.80
CA SER A 151 -4.76 7.00 -8.90
C SER A 151 -4.79 6.25 -10.24
N LEU A 152 -3.70 5.53 -10.57
CA LEU A 152 -3.63 4.71 -11.76
C LEU A 152 -4.71 3.62 -11.76
N LEU A 153 -4.88 2.90 -10.66
CA LEU A 153 -5.89 1.84 -10.55
C LEU A 153 -7.30 2.35 -10.86
N ARG A 154 -7.66 3.55 -10.42
CA ARG A 154 -8.96 4.20 -10.71
C ARG A 154 -9.15 4.56 -12.19
N SER A 155 -8.07 4.77 -12.93
CA SER A 155 -8.12 5.04 -14.38
C SER A 155 -8.21 3.77 -15.24
N VAL A 156 -7.95 2.59 -14.67
CA VAL A 156 -7.86 1.32 -15.41
C VAL A 156 -9.20 0.58 -15.37
N ASN A 157 -9.78 0.36 -16.56
CA ASN A 157 -10.96 -0.49 -16.73
C ASN A 157 -10.59 -1.89 -17.25
N PHE A 158 -10.38 -2.85 -16.33
CA PHE A 158 -10.09 -4.25 -16.66
C PHE A 158 -11.26 -5.00 -17.34
N GLU A 159 -12.47 -4.44 -17.39
CA GLU A 159 -13.59 -5.00 -18.18
C GLU A 159 -13.54 -4.55 -19.65
N HIS A 160 -12.73 -3.55 -20.00
CA HIS A 160 -12.62 -3.05 -21.37
C HIS A 160 -11.92 -4.07 -22.30
N PRO A 161 -12.42 -4.31 -23.53
CA PRO A 161 -11.89 -5.34 -24.43
C PRO A 161 -10.37 -5.27 -24.68
N ASP A 162 -9.80 -4.07 -24.77
CA ASP A 162 -8.36 -3.88 -25.01
C ASP A 162 -7.52 -4.55 -23.90
N TRP A 163 -7.88 -4.36 -22.63
CA TRP A 163 -7.19 -4.99 -21.49
C TRP A 163 -7.35 -6.52 -21.49
N ILE A 164 -8.54 -7.02 -21.84
CA ILE A 164 -8.81 -8.45 -21.98
C ILE A 164 -7.94 -9.08 -23.08
N GLN A 165 -7.72 -8.37 -24.19
CA GLN A 165 -6.86 -8.84 -25.29
C GLN A 165 -5.38 -8.76 -24.92
N VAL A 166 -4.91 -7.66 -24.31
CA VAL A 166 -3.53 -7.51 -23.80
C VAL A 166 -3.17 -8.65 -22.86
N ALA A 167 -4.04 -8.95 -21.91
CA ALA A 167 -3.87 -10.03 -20.94
C ALA A 167 -3.77 -11.43 -21.58
N ARG A 168 -4.02 -11.57 -22.89
CA ARG A 168 -3.94 -12.83 -23.66
C ARG A 168 -2.78 -12.87 -24.67
N ARG A 169 -2.10 -11.76 -24.94
CA ARG A 169 -1.01 -11.67 -25.94
C ARG A 169 0.26 -12.39 -25.45
N ARG A 170 0.37 -13.68 -25.79
CA ARG A 170 1.49 -14.55 -25.40
C ARG A 170 2.53 -14.72 -26.52
N ASN A 171 3.81 -14.83 -26.15
CA ASN A 171 4.90 -15.25 -27.03
C ASN A 171 5.94 -16.08 -26.23
N THR A 172 6.03 -17.37 -26.54
CA THR A 172 6.97 -18.31 -25.88
C THR A 172 8.44 -18.11 -26.29
N LYS A 173 8.73 -17.28 -27.30
CA LYS A 173 10.11 -16.97 -27.72
C LYS A 173 10.67 -15.70 -27.10
N ASP A 174 9.83 -14.84 -26.56
CA ASP A 174 10.20 -13.56 -25.96
C ASP A 174 10.08 -13.69 -24.44
N VAL A 175 11.20 -13.63 -23.72
CA VAL A 175 11.24 -13.81 -22.25
C VAL A 175 10.25 -12.88 -21.56
N ASN A 176 10.22 -11.60 -21.97
CA ASN A 176 9.38 -10.55 -21.40
C ASN A 176 8.22 -10.17 -22.33
N ASP A 177 7.47 -11.16 -22.81
CA ASP A 177 6.32 -10.94 -23.68
C ASP A 177 5.18 -10.13 -23.01
N VAL A 178 4.22 -9.67 -23.83
CA VAL A 178 3.13 -8.80 -23.37
C VAL A 178 2.34 -9.41 -22.20
N ARG A 179 2.15 -10.74 -22.19
CA ARG A 179 1.54 -11.47 -21.06
C ARG A 179 2.37 -11.33 -19.78
N THR A 180 3.68 -11.58 -19.82
CA THR A 180 4.57 -11.38 -18.67
C THR A 180 4.51 -9.94 -18.16
N CYS A 181 4.57 -8.94 -19.05
CA CYS A 181 4.45 -7.55 -18.65
C CYS A 181 3.07 -7.21 -18.03
N PHE A 182 1.99 -7.83 -18.50
CA PHE A 182 0.65 -7.63 -17.92
C PHE A 182 0.53 -8.25 -16.52
N ILE A 183 1.09 -9.45 -16.33
CA ILE A 183 1.16 -10.11 -15.01
C ILE A 183 1.96 -9.23 -14.04
N ASN A 184 3.14 -8.74 -14.46
CA ASN A 184 3.97 -7.84 -13.66
C ASN A 184 3.27 -6.50 -13.34
N PHE A 185 2.45 -5.98 -14.25
CA PHE A 185 1.63 -4.81 -13.99
C PHE A 185 0.59 -5.06 -12.89
N VAL A 186 -0.20 -6.13 -12.96
CA VAL A 186 -1.15 -6.48 -11.89
C VAL A 186 -0.43 -6.80 -10.58
N ALA A 187 0.74 -7.48 -10.66
CA ALA A 187 1.58 -7.78 -9.51
C ALA A 187 2.10 -6.52 -8.80
N SER A 188 2.37 -5.43 -9.52
CA SER A 188 2.87 -4.19 -8.92
C SER A 188 1.92 -3.58 -7.86
N PHE A 189 0.60 -3.78 -8.01
CA PHE A 189 -0.37 -3.39 -6.98
C PHE A 189 -0.38 -4.36 -5.78
N LEU A 190 -0.26 -5.67 -6.05
CA LEU A 190 -0.34 -6.75 -5.05
C LEU A 190 0.94 -6.95 -4.23
N PHE A 191 2.09 -6.52 -4.73
CA PHE A 191 3.38 -6.49 -4.02
C PHE A 191 3.54 -5.27 -3.11
N SER A 192 2.63 -4.30 -3.14
CA SER A 192 2.73 -3.15 -2.25
C SER A 192 2.53 -3.57 -0.80
N ASP A 193 3.31 -3.02 0.14
CA ASP A 193 3.08 -3.17 1.59
C ASP A 193 1.82 -2.42 2.07
N ASN A 194 0.94 -2.02 1.14
CA ASN A 194 -0.21 -1.17 1.38
C ASN A 194 -1.51 -1.96 1.25
N ASN A 195 -2.02 -2.40 2.40
CA ASN A 195 -3.27 -3.15 2.51
C ASN A 195 -4.52 -2.40 1.98
N LEU A 196 -4.48 -1.07 1.78
CA LEU A 196 -5.57 -0.35 1.10
C LEU A 196 -5.50 -0.56 -0.42
N LEU A 197 -4.31 -0.42 -1.03
CA LEU A 197 -4.14 -0.65 -2.47
C LEU A 197 -4.42 -2.11 -2.84
N ILE A 198 -3.94 -3.07 -2.03
CA ILE A 198 -4.25 -4.49 -2.21
C ILE A 198 -5.78 -4.68 -2.24
N ARG A 199 -6.51 -4.17 -1.24
CA ARG A 199 -7.97 -4.31 -1.21
C ARG A 199 -8.64 -3.68 -2.43
N GLU A 200 -8.25 -2.47 -2.85
CA GLU A 200 -8.83 -1.84 -4.04
C GLU A 200 -8.58 -2.66 -5.32
N VAL A 201 -7.40 -3.25 -5.54
CA VAL A 201 -7.14 -4.08 -6.74
C VAL A 201 -7.84 -5.45 -6.68
N LEU A 202 -8.06 -5.99 -5.48
CA LEU A 202 -8.86 -7.21 -5.28
C LEU A 202 -10.36 -6.98 -5.51
N GLU A 203 -10.86 -5.75 -5.30
CA GLU A 203 -12.24 -5.36 -5.57
C GLU A 203 -12.45 -4.81 -6.99
N ALA A 204 -11.38 -4.40 -7.68
CA ALA A 204 -11.41 -4.02 -9.09
C ALA A 204 -11.90 -5.19 -9.95
N LYS A 205 -13.07 -5.00 -10.57
CA LYS A 205 -13.72 -6.02 -11.40
C LYS A 205 -12.77 -6.56 -12.46
N ASN A 206 -12.81 -7.88 -12.67
CA ASN A 206 -12.03 -8.60 -13.66
C ASN A 206 -10.49 -8.57 -13.51
N ALA A 207 -9.89 -7.75 -12.64
CA ALA A 207 -8.42 -7.63 -12.50
C ALA A 207 -7.76 -8.99 -12.17
N ILE A 208 -8.20 -9.65 -11.10
CA ILE A 208 -7.67 -10.95 -10.67
C ILE A 208 -8.11 -12.10 -11.60
N SER A 209 -9.26 -11.95 -12.26
CA SER A 209 -9.71 -12.87 -13.33
C SER A 209 -8.75 -12.83 -14.52
N LEU A 210 -8.35 -11.66 -15.01
CA LEU A 210 -7.36 -11.53 -16.08
C LEU A 210 -5.96 -12.02 -15.68
N LEU A 211 -5.59 -11.91 -14.40
CA LEU A 211 -4.38 -12.52 -13.87
C LEU A 211 -4.43 -14.06 -13.97
N LEU A 212 -5.54 -14.69 -13.60
CA LEU A 212 -5.73 -16.14 -13.60
C LEU A 212 -6.00 -16.76 -14.99
N ASN A 213 -6.61 -16.00 -15.91
CA ASN A 213 -7.09 -16.53 -17.19
C ASN A 213 -5.95 -16.99 -18.13
N GLY A 214 -5.88 -18.31 -18.33
CA GLY A 214 -4.84 -18.97 -19.12
C GLY A 214 -3.54 -19.22 -18.36
N CYS A 215 -3.54 -19.12 -17.02
CA CYS A 215 -2.40 -19.45 -16.16
C CYS A 215 -1.83 -20.86 -16.45
N PHE A 216 -2.68 -21.84 -16.77
CA PHE A 216 -2.26 -23.21 -17.17
C PHE A 216 -1.32 -23.26 -18.40
N THR A 217 -1.27 -22.20 -19.21
CA THR A 217 -0.43 -22.08 -20.40
C THR A 217 0.66 -21.00 -20.29
N ASP A 218 0.71 -20.27 -19.17
CA ASP A 218 1.74 -19.25 -18.93
C ASP A 218 3.10 -19.89 -18.63
N LYS A 219 4.17 -19.08 -18.65
CA LYS A 219 5.53 -19.46 -18.23
C LYS A 219 5.56 -19.90 -16.77
N THR A 220 6.47 -20.81 -16.44
CA THR A 220 6.64 -21.32 -15.07
C THR A 220 6.85 -20.18 -14.07
N GLU A 221 7.73 -19.22 -14.38
CA GLU A 221 7.97 -18.03 -13.55
C GLU A 221 6.68 -17.22 -13.30
N ASN A 222 5.87 -17.02 -14.35
CA ASN A 222 4.58 -16.32 -14.27
C ASN A 222 3.56 -17.10 -13.42
N VAL A 223 3.48 -18.42 -13.58
CA VAL A 223 2.59 -19.29 -12.79
C VAL A 223 2.97 -19.23 -11.31
N LEU A 224 4.26 -19.41 -10.99
CA LEU A 224 4.78 -19.34 -9.63
C LEU A 224 4.54 -17.94 -9.01
N LEU A 225 4.74 -16.88 -9.80
CA LEU A 225 4.46 -15.51 -9.38
C LEU A 225 2.97 -15.32 -9.02
N ILE A 226 2.05 -15.74 -9.89
CA ILE A 226 0.60 -15.65 -9.65
C ILE A 226 0.21 -16.42 -8.39
N LEU A 227 0.70 -17.65 -8.22
CA LEU A 227 0.39 -18.49 -7.06
C LEU A 227 0.90 -17.87 -5.75
N ASN A 228 2.13 -17.37 -5.75
CA ASN A 228 2.74 -16.70 -4.58
C ASN A 228 2.00 -15.40 -4.22
N LEU A 229 1.59 -14.59 -5.20
CA LEU A 229 0.77 -13.39 -4.98
C LEU A 229 -0.60 -13.73 -4.38
N LEU A 230 -1.28 -14.76 -4.89
CA LEU A 230 -2.55 -15.23 -4.33
C LEU A 230 -2.37 -15.80 -2.92
N ARG A 231 -1.23 -16.44 -2.63
CA ARG A 231 -0.95 -16.96 -1.29
C ARG A 231 -0.71 -15.81 -0.31
N LYS A 232 0.29 -14.97 -0.57
CA LYS A 232 0.72 -13.90 0.35
C LYS A 232 -0.28 -12.74 0.43
N SER A 233 -0.63 -12.15 -0.71
CA SER A 233 -1.44 -10.93 -0.74
C SER A 233 -2.93 -11.16 -0.56
N VAL A 234 -3.43 -12.41 -0.68
CA VAL A 234 -4.87 -12.74 -0.57
C VAL A 234 -5.18 -13.78 0.52
N CYS A 235 -4.51 -14.93 0.54
CA CYS A 235 -4.83 -16.00 1.49
C CYS A 235 -4.30 -15.71 2.91
N GLU A 236 -3.00 -15.41 3.01
CA GLU A 236 -2.27 -15.15 4.26
C GLU A 236 -2.54 -13.73 4.80
N ASN A 237 -2.94 -12.78 3.95
CA ASN A 237 -3.25 -11.41 4.35
C ASN A 237 -4.54 -11.34 5.21
N VAL A 238 -4.38 -10.99 6.49
CA VAL A 238 -5.47 -10.83 7.46
C VAL A 238 -6.44 -9.69 7.14
N THR A 239 -5.98 -8.64 6.45
CA THR A 239 -6.83 -7.49 6.09
C THR A 239 -7.80 -7.80 4.95
N VAL A 240 -7.60 -8.90 4.22
CA VAL A 240 -8.48 -9.34 3.14
C VAL A 240 -9.62 -10.17 3.73
N SER A 241 -10.82 -9.59 3.75
CA SER A 241 -11.99 -10.27 4.32
C SER A 241 -12.36 -11.54 3.57
N LYS A 242 -12.99 -12.49 4.28
CA LYS A 242 -13.48 -13.75 3.69
C LYS A 242 -14.44 -13.53 2.51
N THR A 243 -15.20 -12.43 2.52
CA THR A 243 -16.09 -12.01 1.41
C THR A 243 -15.31 -11.63 0.16
N ILE A 244 -14.14 -11.00 0.29
CA ILE A 244 -13.22 -10.76 -0.84
C ILE A 244 -12.66 -12.11 -1.35
N LYS A 245 -12.18 -12.98 -0.45
CA LYS A 245 -11.66 -14.31 -0.80
C LYS A 245 -12.70 -15.14 -1.58
N MET A 246 -13.96 -15.16 -1.16
CA MET A 246 -15.06 -15.85 -1.86
C MET A 246 -15.39 -15.27 -3.25
N ARG A 247 -15.21 -13.95 -3.45
CA ARG A 247 -15.37 -13.30 -4.77
C ARG A 247 -14.24 -13.67 -5.74
N ILE A 248 -13.02 -13.87 -5.23
CA ILE A 248 -11.85 -14.24 -6.03
C ILE A 248 -11.85 -15.75 -6.32
N PHE A 249 -11.89 -16.58 -5.27
CA PHE A 249 -11.85 -18.04 -5.35
C PHE A 249 -13.24 -18.62 -5.66
N THR A 250 -13.77 -18.21 -6.81
CA THR A 250 -15.00 -18.77 -7.39
C THR A 250 -14.82 -20.25 -7.76
N ARG A 251 -15.94 -20.96 -7.95
CA ARG A 251 -15.96 -22.36 -8.42
C ARG A 251 -15.07 -22.58 -9.66
N ASN A 252 -15.10 -21.62 -10.61
CA ASN A 252 -14.29 -21.68 -11.82
C ASN A 252 -12.78 -21.46 -11.53
N VAL A 253 -12.45 -20.52 -10.65
CA VAL A 253 -11.06 -20.25 -10.27
C VAL A 253 -10.44 -21.43 -9.51
N LEU A 254 -11.17 -22.02 -8.55
CA LEU A 254 -10.71 -23.23 -7.86
C LEU A 254 -10.48 -24.40 -8.84
N LYS A 255 -11.37 -24.59 -9.82
CA LYS A 255 -11.18 -25.56 -10.91
C LYS A 255 -9.94 -25.25 -11.75
N GLN A 256 -9.72 -23.99 -12.14
CA GLN A 256 -8.53 -23.57 -12.90
C GLN A 256 -7.23 -23.81 -12.12
N LEU A 257 -7.21 -23.52 -10.81
CA LEU A 257 -6.08 -23.82 -9.94
C LEU A 257 -5.84 -25.33 -9.82
N GLY A 258 -6.91 -26.13 -9.71
CA GLY A 258 -6.81 -27.60 -9.69
C GLY A 258 -6.16 -28.18 -10.95
N TYR A 259 -6.41 -27.61 -12.13
CA TYR A 259 -5.76 -28.08 -13.37
C TYR A 259 -4.24 -27.88 -13.37
N LEU A 260 -3.68 -26.94 -12.59
CA LEU A 260 -2.24 -26.74 -12.50
C LEU A 260 -1.49 -27.94 -11.90
N TYR A 261 -2.17 -28.88 -11.22
CA TYR A 261 -1.57 -30.18 -10.87
C TYR A 261 -1.13 -31.02 -12.08
N ALA A 262 -1.67 -30.72 -13.26
CA ALA A 262 -1.32 -31.34 -14.54
C ALA A 262 -0.60 -30.36 -15.49
N TYR A 263 0.02 -29.30 -14.95
CA TYR A 263 0.80 -28.33 -15.73
C TYR A 263 1.96 -29.02 -16.48
N ARG A 264 2.25 -28.56 -17.70
CA ARG A 264 3.24 -29.15 -18.64
C ARG A 264 4.16 -28.10 -19.27
N GLY A 265 4.41 -26.98 -18.58
CA GLY A 265 5.18 -25.85 -19.13
C GLY A 265 4.34 -24.92 -20.03
N GLU A 266 4.95 -23.80 -20.45
CA GLU A 266 4.27 -22.79 -21.28
C GLU A 266 3.78 -23.32 -22.63
N ALA A 267 2.65 -22.81 -23.13
CA ALA A 267 2.17 -23.17 -24.46
C ALA A 267 1.29 -22.08 -25.08
N LEU A 268 1.06 -22.15 -26.39
CA LEU A 268 0.11 -21.26 -27.08
C LEU A 268 -1.36 -21.68 -26.89
N SER A 269 -1.63 -22.90 -26.41
CA SER A 269 -2.97 -23.38 -26.08
C SER A 269 -2.94 -24.55 -25.10
N GLU A 270 -4.02 -24.76 -24.37
CA GLU A 270 -4.16 -25.87 -23.40
C GLU A 270 -3.99 -27.23 -24.07
N LYS A 271 -4.52 -27.40 -25.30
CA LYS A 271 -4.34 -28.62 -26.11
C LYS A 271 -2.86 -28.89 -26.45
N ALA A 272 -2.07 -27.84 -26.70
CA ALA A 272 -0.64 -27.98 -26.97
C ALA A 272 0.16 -28.30 -25.71
N ALA A 273 -0.21 -27.75 -24.54
CA ALA A 273 0.40 -28.11 -23.26
C ALA A 273 0.11 -29.58 -22.90
N LEU A 274 -1.15 -30.01 -22.98
CA LEU A 274 -1.58 -31.37 -22.64
C LEU A 274 -1.08 -32.45 -23.61
N ALA A 275 -0.66 -32.07 -24.82
CA ALA A 275 -0.06 -33.00 -25.79
C ALA A 275 1.40 -33.36 -25.47
N ARG A 276 2.07 -32.64 -24.56
CA ARG A 276 3.48 -32.89 -24.23
C ARG A 276 3.69 -34.16 -23.42
N THR A 277 4.65 -34.95 -23.85
CA THR A 277 5.14 -36.14 -23.16
C THR A 277 6.03 -35.78 -21.96
N ASP A 278 6.22 -36.71 -21.04
CA ASP A 278 7.09 -36.51 -19.85
C ASP A 278 8.55 -36.23 -20.22
N ALA A 279 8.99 -36.62 -21.43
CA ALA A 279 10.34 -36.39 -21.95
C ALA A 279 10.55 -34.96 -22.52
N GLU A 280 9.47 -34.22 -22.80
CA GLU A 280 9.50 -32.86 -23.36
C GLU A 280 9.40 -31.76 -22.29
N VAL A 281 9.33 -32.15 -21.02
CA VAL A 281 8.95 -31.29 -19.91
C VAL A 281 10.01 -31.36 -18.81
N ASP A 282 10.44 -30.21 -18.31
CA ASP A 282 11.28 -30.15 -17.12
C ASP A 282 10.46 -30.51 -15.89
N ILE A 283 10.64 -31.75 -15.44
CA ILE A 283 9.96 -32.35 -14.29
C ILE A 283 10.18 -31.53 -13.01
N GLN A 284 11.37 -30.93 -12.81
CA GLN A 284 11.64 -30.12 -11.61
C GLN A 284 10.78 -28.85 -11.61
N THR A 285 10.68 -28.17 -12.76
CA THR A 285 9.84 -26.96 -12.87
C THR A 285 8.34 -27.26 -12.72
N VAL A 286 7.88 -28.43 -13.17
CA VAL A 286 6.49 -28.84 -13.01
C VAL A 286 6.18 -29.22 -11.56
N GLU A 287 7.10 -29.89 -10.85
CA GLU A 287 6.87 -30.20 -9.44
C GLU A 287 6.87 -28.93 -8.57
N LEU A 288 7.74 -27.94 -8.85
CA LEU A 288 7.69 -26.62 -8.19
C LEU A 288 6.33 -25.92 -8.35
N VAL A 289 5.70 -26.05 -9.54
CA VAL A 289 4.33 -25.55 -9.76
C VAL A 289 3.32 -26.36 -8.96
N ARG A 290 3.41 -27.70 -8.95
CA ARG A 290 2.52 -28.59 -8.17
C ARG A 290 2.60 -28.30 -6.66
N GLU A 291 3.80 -28.15 -6.11
CA GLU A 291 4.05 -27.74 -4.72
C GLU A 291 3.47 -26.36 -4.42
N SER A 292 3.66 -25.39 -5.31
CA SER A 292 3.15 -24.01 -5.13
C SER A 292 1.61 -23.96 -5.17
N VAL A 293 0.98 -24.73 -6.06
CA VAL A 293 -0.48 -24.90 -6.14
C VAL A 293 -1.01 -25.55 -4.86
N HIS A 294 -0.36 -26.62 -4.40
CA HIS A 294 -0.73 -27.32 -3.17
C HIS A 294 -0.61 -26.39 -1.95
N SER A 295 0.51 -25.67 -1.83
CA SER A 295 0.76 -24.69 -0.77
C SER A 295 -0.28 -23.56 -0.73
N LEU A 296 -0.83 -23.14 -1.88
CA LEU A 296 -1.95 -22.20 -1.95
C LEU A 296 -3.29 -22.85 -1.58
N LEU A 297 -3.58 -24.03 -2.11
CA LEU A 297 -4.89 -24.67 -1.95
C LEU A 297 -5.12 -25.22 -0.54
N THR A 298 -4.11 -25.78 0.13
CA THR A 298 -4.24 -26.37 1.47
C THR A 298 -4.88 -25.41 2.47
N PRO A 299 -4.33 -24.20 2.75
CA PRO A 299 -4.98 -23.26 3.67
C PRO A 299 -6.33 -22.75 3.17
N LEU A 300 -6.55 -22.63 1.85
CA LEU A 300 -7.85 -22.24 1.28
C LEU A 300 -8.96 -23.26 1.56
N VAL A 301 -8.66 -24.55 1.55
CA VAL A 301 -9.65 -25.63 1.74
C VAL A 301 -9.76 -26.14 3.17
N SER A 302 -8.78 -25.86 4.05
CA SER A 302 -8.76 -26.36 5.44
C SER A 302 -8.92 -25.31 6.54
N SER A 303 -8.61 -24.03 6.29
CA SER A 303 -8.64 -22.98 7.33
C SER A 303 -9.93 -22.17 7.34
N SER A 304 -10.53 -22.00 8.54
CA SER A 304 -11.68 -21.10 8.72
C SER A 304 -11.32 -19.61 8.79
N VAL A 305 -10.06 -19.29 9.12
CA VAL A 305 -9.57 -17.91 9.26
C VAL A 305 -8.98 -17.40 7.94
N GLN A 306 -8.01 -18.13 7.39
CA GLN A 306 -7.31 -17.73 6.18
C GLN A 306 -8.03 -18.20 4.90
N GLY A 307 -8.76 -19.31 4.98
CA GLY A 307 -9.40 -19.97 3.84
C GLY A 307 -10.91 -19.74 3.70
N LEU A 308 -11.51 -20.62 2.91
CA LEU A 308 -12.91 -20.53 2.48
C LEU A 308 -13.87 -21.31 3.40
N VAL A 309 -13.35 -22.05 4.38
CA VAL A 309 -14.12 -22.94 5.28
C VAL A 309 -15.04 -22.16 6.20
N PHE A 310 -16.35 -22.22 5.99
CA PHE A 310 -17.35 -21.75 6.94
C PHE A 310 -17.62 -22.84 7.99
N ARG A 311 -17.44 -22.50 9.27
CA ARG A 311 -17.86 -23.36 10.39
C ARG A 311 -19.39 -23.52 10.34
N GLU A 312 -19.84 -24.77 10.45
CA GLU A 312 -21.26 -25.14 10.44
C GLU A 312 -22.01 -24.48 11.61
N ARG A 313 -23.26 -24.06 11.37
CA ARG A 313 -24.14 -23.42 12.38
C ARG A 313 -25.52 -24.05 12.37
N GLY A 314 -26.13 -24.21 13.55
CA GLY A 314 -27.32 -25.04 13.78
C GLY A 314 -28.67 -24.47 13.28
N SER A 315 -28.67 -23.47 12.40
CA SER A 315 -29.89 -22.96 11.77
C SER A 315 -29.81 -23.17 10.26
N LEU A 316 -30.69 -24.05 9.76
CA LEU A 316 -30.82 -24.37 8.34
C LEU A 316 -31.67 -23.34 7.56
N ASP A 317 -32.27 -22.37 8.25
CA ASP A 317 -33.47 -21.66 7.77
C ASP A 317 -33.20 -20.45 6.86
N ILE A 318 -32.00 -20.33 6.29
CA ILE A 318 -31.72 -19.39 5.19
C ILE A 318 -30.95 -20.08 4.05
N GLY A 319 -31.51 -21.18 3.53
CA GLY A 319 -31.40 -21.63 2.12
C GLY A 319 -30.01 -21.89 1.51
N GLY A 320 -28.93 -21.81 2.28
CA GLY A 320 -27.56 -21.82 1.77
C GLY A 320 -26.87 -23.16 1.93
N LYS A 321 -26.43 -23.76 0.81
CA LYS A 321 -25.42 -24.83 0.83
C LYS A 321 -24.10 -24.24 1.34
N GLN A 322 -23.86 -24.31 2.65
CA GLN A 322 -22.59 -23.86 3.24
C GLN A 322 -21.42 -24.61 2.57
N ASN A 323 -20.30 -23.91 2.35
CA ASN A 323 -19.12 -24.46 1.68
C ASN A 323 -19.35 -24.98 0.23
N GLU A 324 -20.40 -24.52 -0.49
CA GLU A 324 -20.68 -25.02 -1.85
C GLU A 324 -19.51 -24.83 -2.83
N HIS A 325 -18.69 -23.78 -2.67
CA HIS A 325 -17.50 -23.56 -3.50
C HIS A 325 -16.47 -24.67 -3.35
N LEU A 326 -16.24 -25.13 -2.11
CA LEU A 326 -15.35 -26.24 -1.80
C LEU A 326 -15.93 -27.56 -2.35
N LEU A 327 -17.23 -27.81 -2.17
CA LEU A 327 -17.87 -29.00 -2.74
C LEU A 327 -17.73 -29.04 -4.26
N ASN A 328 -18.07 -27.95 -4.96
CA ASN A 328 -17.93 -27.88 -6.43
C ASN A 328 -16.47 -28.05 -6.90
N PHE A 329 -15.48 -27.67 -6.08
CA PHE A 329 -14.07 -27.92 -6.36
C PHE A 329 -13.70 -29.40 -6.20
N LEU A 330 -14.09 -30.03 -5.07
CA LEU A 330 -13.85 -31.46 -4.82
C LEU A 330 -14.53 -32.37 -5.86
N LEU A 331 -15.67 -31.94 -6.42
CA LEU A 331 -16.41 -32.63 -7.48
C LEU A 331 -15.99 -32.23 -8.91
N SER A 332 -14.93 -31.43 -9.07
CA SER A 332 -14.51 -30.95 -10.39
C SER A 332 -13.52 -31.90 -11.08
N PRO A 333 -13.48 -31.96 -12.43
CA PRO A 333 -12.57 -32.81 -13.18
C PRO A 333 -11.09 -32.87 -12.76
N PRO A 334 -10.40 -31.76 -12.39
CA PRO A 334 -9.01 -31.86 -11.91
C PRO A 334 -8.84 -32.60 -10.57
N MET A 335 -9.93 -32.77 -9.81
CA MET A 335 -9.96 -33.49 -8.53
C MET A 335 -10.51 -34.93 -8.65
N GLU A 336 -10.87 -35.38 -9.86
CA GLU A 336 -11.25 -36.77 -10.11
C GLU A 336 -10.11 -37.75 -9.78
N ASN A 337 -10.50 -38.95 -9.33
CA ASN A 337 -9.60 -40.03 -8.92
C ASN A 337 -8.46 -39.59 -7.98
N PRO A 338 -8.75 -38.87 -6.87
CA PRO A 338 -7.70 -38.24 -6.05
C PRO A 338 -6.76 -39.25 -5.39
N PHE A 339 -7.16 -40.52 -5.29
CA PHE A 339 -6.30 -41.60 -4.80
C PHE A 339 -5.03 -41.82 -5.65
N THR A 340 -5.03 -41.40 -6.93
CA THR A 340 -3.87 -41.54 -7.84
C THR A 340 -2.78 -40.48 -7.63
N ASP A 341 -3.07 -39.38 -6.91
CA ASP A 341 -2.12 -38.28 -6.68
C ASP A 341 -2.08 -37.91 -5.18
N ASN A 342 -0.90 -37.95 -4.58
CA ASN A 342 -0.73 -37.76 -3.14
C ASN A 342 -1.23 -36.38 -2.65
N MET A 343 -1.00 -35.31 -3.42
CA MET A 343 -1.38 -33.94 -3.06
C MET A 343 -2.89 -33.74 -3.19
N ARG A 344 -3.51 -34.29 -4.24
CA ARG A 344 -4.98 -34.27 -4.39
C ARG A 344 -5.66 -35.08 -3.30
N ARG A 345 -5.14 -36.27 -2.97
CA ARG A 345 -5.62 -37.11 -1.87
C ARG A 345 -5.60 -36.37 -0.54
N GLN A 346 -4.51 -35.67 -0.25
CA GLN A 346 -4.38 -34.83 0.95
C GLN A 346 -5.39 -33.68 0.95
N LEU A 347 -5.51 -32.90 -0.13
CA LEU A 347 -6.49 -31.80 -0.19
C LEU A 347 -7.93 -32.26 0.06
N VAL A 348 -8.31 -33.44 -0.44
CA VAL A 348 -9.64 -34.01 -0.17
C VAL A 348 -9.81 -34.34 1.30
N LEU A 349 -8.81 -35.00 1.92
CA LEU A 349 -8.83 -35.35 3.35
C LEU A 349 -8.93 -34.08 4.21
N ASP A 350 -8.03 -33.11 4.01
CA ASP A 350 -7.95 -31.88 4.79
C ASP A 350 -9.23 -31.03 4.65
N CYS A 351 -9.81 -30.96 3.44
CA CYS A 351 -11.06 -30.24 3.20
C CYS A 351 -12.27 -30.92 3.85
N LEU A 352 -12.37 -32.26 3.80
CA LEU A 352 -13.47 -32.99 4.42
C LEU A 352 -13.39 -32.98 5.95
N LEU A 353 -12.18 -33.00 6.53
CA LEU A 353 -11.99 -32.81 7.97
C LEU A 353 -12.38 -31.39 8.42
N ALA A 354 -12.04 -30.37 7.64
CA ALA A 354 -12.41 -28.99 7.93
C ALA A 354 -13.89 -28.67 7.65
N CYS A 355 -14.54 -29.40 6.75
CA CYS A 355 -15.96 -29.28 6.39
C CYS A 355 -16.68 -30.64 6.39
N PRO A 356 -16.95 -31.26 7.56
CA PRO A 356 -17.52 -32.61 7.64
C PRO A 356 -18.87 -32.78 6.93
N SER A 357 -19.71 -31.74 6.85
CA SER A 357 -20.96 -31.73 6.06
C SER A 357 -20.77 -32.05 4.57
N LEU A 358 -19.57 -31.84 4.01
CA LEU A 358 -19.28 -32.17 2.61
C LEU A 358 -19.02 -33.67 2.39
N PHE A 359 -18.79 -34.45 3.45
CA PHE A 359 -18.44 -35.86 3.38
C PHE A 359 -19.49 -36.70 2.65
N ILE A 360 -20.77 -36.58 3.01
CA ILE A 360 -21.84 -37.40 2.41
C ILE A 360 -22.14 -37.02 0.95
N PRO A 361 -22.26 -35.73 0.56
CA PRO A 361 -22.33 -35.33 -0.84
C PRO A 361 -21.13 -35.81 -1.68
N TYR A 362 -19.93 -35.74 -1.12
CA TYR A 362 -18.70 -36.20 -1.79
C TYR A 362 -18.67 -37.73 -1.99
N MET A 363 -19.01 -38.50 -0.95
CA MET A 363 -19.15 -39.95 -1.00
C MET A 363 -20.24 -40.39 -1.99
N ALA A 364 -21.35 -39.66 -2.06
CA ALA A 364 -22.41 -39.92 -3.03
C ALA A 364 -21.95 -39.74 -4.48
N HIS A 365 -21.11 -38.73 -4.78
CA HIS A 365 -20.50 -38.58 -6.10
C HIS A 365 -19.54 -39.74 -6.42
N LEU A 366 -18.63 -40.06 -5.50
CA LEU A 366 -17.68 -41.17 -5.66
C LEU A 366 -18.36 -42.54 -5.85
N SER A 367 -19.57 -42.75 -5.31
CA SER A 367 -20.29 -44.04 -5.35
C SER A 367 -20.43 -44.61 -6.76
N THR A 368 -20.53 -43.74 -7.78
CA THR A 368 -20.59 -44.09 -9.21
C THR A 368 -19.41 -44.96 -9.65
N SER A 369 -18.21 -44.69 -9.12
CA SER A 369 -16.96 -45.41 -9.40
C SER A 369 -16.73 -46.63 -8.50
N MET A 370 -17.56 -46.85 -7.48
CA MET A 370 -17.38 -47.94 -6.50
C MET A 370 -18.06 -49.26 -6.88
N THR A 371 -18.67 -49.37 -8.07
CA THR A 371 -19.34 -50.60 -8.52
C THR A 371 -18.38 -51.81 -8.42
N PRO A 372 -18.69 -52.87 -7.63
CA PRO A 372 -17.76 -53.96 -7.35
C PRO A 372 -17.24 -54.68 -8.59
N ARG A 373 -15.92 -54.63 -8.79
CA ARG A 373 -15.17 -55.28 -9.89
C ARG A 373 -13.75 -55.61 -9.41
N ASP A 374 -13.23 -56.76 -9.79
CA ASP A 374 -11.85 -57.17 -9.45
C ASP A 374 -10.84 -56.47 -10.36
N THR A 375 -10.57 -55.19 -10.07
CA THR A 375 -9.67 -54.32 -10.84
C THR A 375 -8.88 -53.42 -9.91
N GLU A 376 -7.61 -53.14 -10.23
CA GLU A 376 -6.73 -52.30 -9.40
C GLU A 376 -7.34 -50.94 -9.06
N ASN A 377 -7.97 -50.27 -10.04
CA ASN A 377 -8.64 -48.99 -9.83
C ASN A 377 -9.76 -49.10 -8.78
N TRP A 378 -10.59 -50.14 -8.83
CA TRP A 378 -11.62 -50.37 -7.82
C TRP A 378 -11.01 -50.61 -6.44
N HIS A 379 -9.93 -51.41 -6.34
CA HIS A 379 -9.24 -51.61 -5.06
C HIS A 379 -8.70 -50.30 -4.49
N HIS A 380 -8.08 -49.45 -5.31
CA HIS A 380 -7.57 -48.14 -4.90
C HIS A 380 -8.70 -47.19 -4.46
N VAL A 381 -9.83 -47.15 -5.17
CA VAL A 381 -11.03 -46.40 -4.76
C VAL A 381 -11.49 -46.84 -3.37
N MET A 382 -11.64 -48.14 -3.13
CA MET A 382 -12.16 -48.66 -1.87
C MET A 382 -11.16 -48.54 -0.71
N MET A 383 -9.85 -48.64 -0.98
CA MET A 383 -8.80 -48.32 -0.01
C MET A 383 -8.83 -46.84 0.37
N PHE A 384 -9.03 -45.93 -0.59
CA PHE A 384 -9.19 -44.51 -0.31
C PHE A 384 -10.47 -44.21 0.48
N VAL A 385 -11.60 -44.87 0.17
CA VAL A 385 -12.83 -44.77 0.98
C VAL A 385 -12.58 -45.20 2.43
N ASN A 386 -11.82 -46.29 2.66
CA ASN A 386 -11.42 -46.68 4.01
C ASN A 386 -10.55 -45.61 4.68
N GLN A 387 -9.58 -45.04 3.95
CA GLN A 387 -8.71 -43.97 4.43
C GLN A 387 -9.48 -42.70 4.83
N LEU A 388 -10.55 -42.34 4.10
CA LEU A 388 -11.44 -41.24 4.50
C LEU A 388 -12.02 -41.49 5.89
N PHE A 389 -12.62 -42.66 6.13
CA PHE A 389 -13.18 -43.01 7.44
C PHE A 389 -12.11 -43.09 8.55
N GLU A 390 -10.90 -43.55 8.24
CA GLU A 390 -9.76 -43.58 9.17
C GLU A 390 -9.30 -42.16 9.55
N ALA A 391 -9.27 -41.21 8.61
CA ALA A 391 -8.86 -39.83 8.88
C ALA A 391 -9.84 -39.09 9.81
N PHE A 392 -11.14 -39.41 9.74
CA PHE A 392 -12.13 -38.89 10.69
C PHE A 392 -11.95 -39.44 12.11
N GLN A 393 -11.32 -40.61 12.32
CA GLN A 393 -11.29 -41.28 13.62
C GLN A 393 -10.79 -40.42 14.79
N PRO A 394 -9.67 -39.66 14.70
CA PRO A 394 -9.17 -38.83 15.81
C PRO A 394 -10.07 -37.63 16.14
N HIS A 395 -11.02 -37.31 15.27
CA HIS A 395 -11.87 -36.12 15.34
C HIS A 395 -13.34 -36.45 15.71
N LEU A 396 -13.65 -37.73 15.93
CA LEU A 396 -15.03 -38.20 16.11
C LEU A 396 -15.70 -37.62 17.35
N ILE A 397 -15.02 -37.55 18.50
CA ILE A 397 -15.61 -36.92 19.72
C ILE A 397 -16.02 -35.48 19.44
N ALA A 398 -15.10 -34.66 18.93
CA ALA A 398 -15.37 -33.26 18.64
C ALA A 398 -16.54 -33.11 17.65
N ARG A 399 -16.62 -34.00 16.64
CA ARG A 399 -17.74 -34.03 15.71
C ARG A 399 -19.06 -34.48 16.36
N PHE A 400 -19.07 -35.42 17.29
CA PHE A 400 -20.30 -35.85 17.97
C PHE A 400 -20.86 -34.77 18.90
N SER A 401 -20.03 -34.11 19.71
CA SER A 401 -20.46 -32.95 20.51
C SER A 401 -21.01 -31.84 19.59
N GLN A 402 -20.30 -31.50 18.51
CA GLN A 402 -20.78 -30.52 17.53
C GLN A 402 -22.11 -30.94 16.88
N LEU A 403 -22.27 -32.20 16.44
CA LEU A 403 -23.53 -32.69 15.89
C LEU A 403 -24.69 -32.62 16.89
N MET A 404 -24.41 -32.87 18.17
CA MET A 404 -25.41 -32.77 19.23
C MET A 404 -25.82 -31.32 19.52
N GLU A 405 -24.94 -30.34 19.31
CA GLU A 405 -25.28 -28.91 19.33
C GLU A 405 -26.09 -28.47 18.10
N LEU A 406 -25.72 -28.95 16.91
CA LEU A 406 -26.30 -28.54 15.63
C LEU A 406 -27.66 -29.18 15.31
N SER A 407 -27.95 -30.37 15.85
CA SER A 407 -29.18 -31.12 15.52
C SER A 407 -30.41 -30.52 16.19
N GLN A 408 -31.50 -30.36 15.43
CA GLN A 408 -32.77 -29.83 15.96
C GLN A 408 -33.50 -30.86 16.85
N ASP A 409 -33.35 -32.14 16.54
CA ASP A 409 -33.95 -33.25 17.27
C ASP A 409 -32.99 -34.45 17.38
N MET A 410 -33.36 -35.44 18.20
CA MET A 410 -32.55 -36.64 18.43
C MET A 410 -32.47 -37.56 17.20
N TYR A 411 -33.44 -37.50 16.28
CA TYR A 411 -33.45 -38.32 15.07
C TYR A 411 -32.42 -37.80 14.04
N GLN A 412 -32.32 -36.49 13.84
CA GLN A 412 -31.28 -35.85 13.05
C GLN A 412 -29.88 -36.15 13.60
N PHE A 413 -29.72 -36.11 14.92
CA PHE A 413 -28.47 -36.49 15.59
C PHE A 413 -28.12 -37.96 15.31
N VAL A 414 -29.06 -38.89 15.52
CA VAL A 414 -28.86 -40.33 15.26
C VAL A 414 -28.49 -40.59 13.80
N GLN A 415 -29.19 -40.00 12.81
CA GLN A 415 -28.85 -40.18 11.40
C GLN A 415 -27.43 -39.67 11.09
N SER A 416 -27.04 -38.52 11.64
CA SER A 416 -25.71 -37.93 11.43
C SER A 416 -24.58 -38.77 12.04
N VAL A 417 -24.81 -39.37 13.21
CA VAL A 417 -23.88 -40.33 13.84
C VAL A 417 -23.81 -41.62 13.03
N VAL A 418 -24.96 -42.14 12.59
CA VAL A 418 -25.06 -43.36 11.78
C VAL A 418 -24.25 -43.24 10.49
N ASP A 419 -24.27 -42.09 9.82
CA ASP A 419 -23.49 -41.86 8.60
C ASP A 419 -21.95 -41.76 8.83
N LEU A 420 -21.49 -41.66 10.09
CA LEU A 420 -20.07 -41.71 10.46
C LEU A 420 -19.64 -43.07 11.07
N CYS A 421 -20.58 -43.85 11.62
CA CYS A 421 -20.32 -45.08 12.38
C CYS A 421 -20.86 -46.37 11.72
N LEU A 422 -21.74 -46.24 10.73
CA LEU A 422 -22.27 -47.30 9.87
C LEU A 422 -22.10 -46.86 8.40
N PRO A 423 -22.31 -47.74 7.40
CA PRO A 423 -22.23 -47.34 6.01
C PRO A 423 -23.25 -46.23 5.64
N PRO A 424 -22.83 -45.08 5.08
CA PRO A 424 -23.70 -44.10 4.45
C PRO A 424 -24.61 -44.73 3.40
N LYS A 425 -25.85 -44.23 3.26
CA LYS A 425 -26.86 -44.80 2.32
C LYS A 425 -26.32 -44.98 0.89
N CYS A 426 -25.50 -44.04 0.43
CA CYS A 426 -24.87 -44.07 -0.90
C CYS A 426 -23.85 -45.20 -1.14
N ILE A 427 -23.39 -45.91 -0.09
CA ILE A 427 -22.45 -47.04 -0.23
C ILE A 427 -22.96 -48.38 0.33
N VAL A 428 -24.19 -48.43 0.86
CA VAL A 428 -24.76 -49.68 1.42
C VAL A 428 -24.79 -50.80 0.38
N GLU A 429 -25.41 -50.54 -0.78
CA GLU A 429 -25.50 -51.52 -1.87
C GLU A 429 -24.12 -51.93 -2.41
N VAL A 430 -23.18 -50.98 -2.47
CA VAL A 430 -21.81 -51.19 -2.95
C VAL A 430 -21.11 -52.22 -2.06
N LEU A 431 -21.16 -52.03 -0.74
CA LEU A 431 -20.51 -52.93 0.21
C LEU A 431 -21.21 -54.29 0.29
N ASP A 432 -22.53 -54.34 0.16
CA ASP A 432 -23.28 -55.60 0.12
C ASP A 432 -22.89 -56.43 -1.12
N LYS A 433 -22.98 -55.84 -2.32
CA LYS A 433 -22.56 -56.44 -3.59
C LYS A 433 -21.09 -56.86 -3.56
N ALA A 434 -20.19 -56.06 -2.98
CA ALA A 434 -18.78 -56.42 -2.80
C ALA A 434 -18.56 -57.60 -1.85
N SER A 435 -19.45 -57.78 -0.86
CA SER A 435 -19.38 -58.88 0.09
C SER A 435 -19.87 -60.22 -0.48
N GLN A 436 -20.74 -60.17 -1.48
CA GLN A 436 -21.32 -61.31 -2.23
C GLN A 436 -20.55 -61.64 -3.52
N HIS A 437 -19.56 -60.82 -3.91
CA HIS A 437 -18.80 -60.95 -5.15
C HIS A 437 -17.95 -62.23 -5.20
N GLU A 438 -17.89 -62.88 -6.37
CA GLU A 438 -17.21 -64.17 -6.58
C GLU A 438 -15.71 -64.13 -6.23
N SER A 439 -15.01 -63.07 -6.64
CA SER A 439 -13.61 -62.88 -6.25
C SER A 439 -13.46 -62.54 -4.78
N ALA A 440 -12.72 -63.39 -4.06
CA ALA A 440 -12.32 -63.17 -2.69
C ALA A 440 -11.42 -61.92 -2.51
N SER A 441 -10.80 -61.40 -3.57
CA SER A 441 -10.03 -60.14 -3.54
C SER A 441 -10.95 -58.95 -3.22
N VAL A 442 -12.04 -58.82 -3.97
CA VAL A 442 -13.06 -57.77 -3.80
C VAL A 442 -13.62 -57.76 -2.38
N SER A 443 -14.03 -58.92 -1.86
CA SER A 443 -14.51 -59.05 -0.48
C SER A 443 -13.42 -58.67 0.54
N LYS A 444 -12.15 -59.08 0.34
CA LYS A 444 -11.03 -58.71 1.23
C LYS A 444 -10.81 -57.20 1.30
N THR A 445 -10.93 -56.46 0.19
CA THR A 445 -10.75 -54.99 0.17
C THR A 445 -11.92 -54.22 0.79
N ALA A 446 -13.16 -54.73 0.71
CA ALA A 446 -14.31 -54.10 1.36
C ALA A 446 -14.35 -54.32 2.90
N ASN A 447 -13.79 -55.44 3.39
CA ASN A 447 -13.79 -55.79 4.82
C ASN A 447 -13.12 -54.77 5.78
N PRO A 448 -12.01 -54.08 5.42
CA PRO A 448 -11.46 -52.94 6.16
C PRO A 448 -12.49 -51.87 6.53
N ILE A 449 -13.33 -51.42 5.60
CA ILE A 449 -14.32 -50.36 5.84
C ILE A 449 -15.26 -50.75 7.00
N TYR A 450 -15.74 -52.00 7.02
CA TYR A 450 -16.52 -52.52 8.14
C TYR A 450 -15.74 -52.62 9.46
N LYS A 451 -14.42 -52.82 9.45
CA LYS A 451 -13.58 -52.77 10.67
C LYS A 451 -13.46 -51.33 11.19
N THR A 452 -13.22 -50.38 10.29
CA THR A 452 -13.07 -48.96 10.58
C THR A 452 -14.35 -48.38 11.16
N LEU A 453 -15.49 -48.55 10.47
CA LEU A 453 -16.82 -48.15 10.97
C LEU A 453 -17.16 -48.81 12.32
N LYS A 454 -16.80 -50.09 12.50
CA LYS A 454 -16.97 -50.80 13.78
C LYS A 454 -16.15 -50.17 14.91
N GLN A 455 -14.98 -49.60 14.61
CA GLN A 455 -14.17 -48.87 15.57
C GLN A 455 -14.73 -47.45 15.82
N ASN A 456 -15.23 -46.76 14.79
CA ASN A 456 -15.95 -45.48 14.93
C ASN A 456 -17.14 -45.64 15.89
N MET A 457 -17.95 -46.69 15.71
CA MET A 457 -19.08 -47.03 16.58
C MET A 457 -18.65 -47.29 18.03
N ARG A 458 -17.47 -47.88 18.27
CA ARG A 458 -16.93 -48.05 19.64
C ARG A 458 -16.54 -46.73 20.27
N ILE A 459 -15.85 -45.86 19.53
CA ILE A 459 -15.49 -44.50 20.00
C ILE A 459 -16.77 -43.73 20.37
N PHE A 460 -17.79 -43.78 19.49
CA PHE A 460 -19.09 -43.17 19.76
C PHE A 460 -19.75 -43.72 21.02
N LEU A 461 -19.86 -45.05 21.18
CA LEU A 461 -20.54 -45.64 22.33
C LEU A 461 -19.80 -45.39 23.65
N THR A 462 -18.47 -45.42 23.65
CA THR A 462 -17.70 -45.05 24.85
C THR A 462 -17.96 -43.59 25.21
N TRP A 463 -17.89 -42.66 24.25
CA TRP A 463 -18.22 -41.25 24.49
C TRP A 463 -19.67 -41.09 25.00
N LEU A 464 -20.65 -41.69 24.32
CA LEU A 464 -22.08 -41.61 24.65
C LEU A 464 -22.39 -42.06 26.08
N LEU A 465 -21.68 -43.08 26.57
CA LEU A 465 -21.86 -43.63 27.93
C LEU A 465 -21.07 -42.87 29.01
N THR A 466 -20.06 -42.07 28.64
CA THR A 466 -19.20 -41.34 29.59
C THR A 466 -19.41 -39.83 29.60
N THR A 467 -20.16 -39.28 28.64
CA THR A 467 -20.33 -37.84 28.45
C THR A 467 -21.49 -37.27 29.29
N GLU A 468 -21.22 -36.18 30.01
CA GLU A 468 -22.21 -35.46 30.82
C GLU A 468 -23.15 -34.55 29.98
N GLU A 469 -22.75 -34.17 28.76
CA GLU A 469 -23.52 -33.29 27.85
C GLU A 469 -24.94 -33.83 27.55
N LEU A 470 -25.11 -35.15 27.47
CA LEU A 470 -26.41 -35.81 27.24
C LEU A 470 -27.35 -35.66 28.44
N LYS A 471 -26.81 -35.79 29.66
CA LYS A 471 -27.57 -35.58 30.90
C LYS A 471 -28.01 -34.12 31.02
N ALA A 472 -27.16 -33.18 30.60
CA ALA A 472 -27.51 -31.76 30.55
C ALA A 472 -28.67 -31.46 29.58
N LYS A 473 -28.82 -32.24 28.49
CA LYS A 473 -30.00 -32.21 27.59
C LYS A 473 -31.17 -33.12 28.05
N GLY A 474 -31.13 -33.67 29.27
CA GLY A 474 -32.21 -34.49 29.83
C GLY A 474 -32.44 -35.83 29.13
N SER A 475 -31.50 -36.30 28.30
CA SER A 475 -31.62 -37.55 27.54
C SER A 475 -30.65 -38.62 28.07
N SER A 476 -31.04 -39.88 28.00
CA SER A 476 -30.18 -41.02 28.31
C SER A 476 -29.56 -41.62 27.04
N ALA A 477 -28.51 -42.42 27.20
CA ALA A 477 -27.86 -43.09 26.07
C ALA A 477 -28.72 -44.19 25.43
N GLN A 478 -29.63 -44.81 26.19
CA GLN A 478 -30.33 -46.03 25.75
C GLN A 478 -31.25 -45.80 24.53
N PRO A 479 -32.12 -44.77 24.46
CA PRO A 479 -32.95 -44.52 23.28
C PRO A 479 -32.15 -44.32 21.99
N ILE A 480 -30.94 -43.74 22.09
CA ILE A 480 -30.02 -43.54 20.96
C ILE A 480 -29.48 -44.89 20.48
N ILE A 481 -29.07 -45.76 21.41
CA ILE A 481 -28.60 -47.13 21.11
C ILE A 481 -29.71 -47.97 20.48
N ASP A 482 -30.94 -47.83 20.98
CA ASP A 482 -32.11 -48.54 20.46
C ASP A 482 -32.44 -48.06 19.03
N SER A 483 -32.50 -46.75 18.78
CA SER A 483 -32.68 -46.19 17.42
C SER A 483 -31.59 -46.62 16.43
N ILE A 484 -30.32 -46.65 16.85
CA ILE A 484 -29.22 -47.16 16.02
C ILE A 484 -29.39 -48.66 15.74
N SER A 485 -29.92 -49.43 16.70
CA SER A 485 -30.17 -50.87 16.55
C SER A 485 -31.30 -51.17 15.56
N GLU A 486 -32.32 -50.30 15.48
CA GLU A 486 -33.39 -50.37 14.48
C GLU A 486 -32.89 -50.05 13.06
N ILE A 487 -32.00 -49.06 12.91
CA ILE A 487 -31.43 -48.65 11.61
C ILE A 487 -30.36 -49.64 11.10
N LEU A 488 -29.73 -50.41 11.99
CA LEU A 488 -28.62 -51.31 11.66
C LEU A 488 -28.88 -52.32 10.51
N PRO A 489 -30.05 -52.98 10.39
CA PRO A 489 -30.33 -53.91 9.29
C PRO A 489 -30.40 -53.19 7.93
N GLU A 490 -30.88 -51.95 7.91
CA GLU A 490 -30.97 -51.14 6.68
C GLU A 490 -29.59 -50.74 6.15
N ARG A 491 -28.61 -50.53 7.05
CA ARG A 491 -27.24 -50.10 6.69
C ARG A 491 -26.26 -51.25 6.49
N ILE A 492 -26.54 -52.44 7.04
CA ILE A 492 -25.66 -53.62 6.94
C ILE A 492 -26.48 -54.87 6.62
N ALA A 493 -26.68 -55.13 5.33
CA ALA A 493 -27.27 -56.37 4.81
C ALA A 493 -26.38 -57.61 5.06
N ASN A 494 -25.05 -57.43 5.15
CA ASN A 494 -24.14 -58.55 5.39
C ASN A 494 -24.30 -59.11 6.81
N ASP A 495 -24.91 -60.28 6.89
CA ASP A 495 -25.34 -60.99 8.09
C ASP A 495 -24.20 -61.21 9.12
N LYS A 496 -22.98 -61.48 8.66
CA LYS A 496 -21.77 -61.67 9.48
C LYS A 496 -21.30 -60.36 10.11
N TRP A 497 -21.47 -59.23 9.42
CA TRP A 497 -21.15 -57.91 9.97
C TRP A 497 -22.29 -57.37 10.84
N CYS A 498 -23.56 -57.51 10.44
CA CYS A 498 -24.72 -57.12 11.25
C CYS A 498 -24.64 -57.77 12.65
N LYS A 499 -24.38 -59.09 12.73
CA LYS A 499 -24.18 -59.83 13.99
C LYS A 499 -23.00 -59.30 14.84
N LYS A 500 -21.94 -58.75 14.23
CA LYS A 500 -20.79 -58.15 14.95
C LYS A 500 -21.11 -56.76 15.50
N PHE A 501 -21.91 -55.95 14.79
CA PHE A 501 -22.33 -54.62 15.25
C PHE A 501 -23.37 -54.72 16.37
N ARG A 502 -24.38 -55.61 16.25
CA ARG A 502 -25.33 -55.91 17.35
C ARG A 502 -24.61 -56.30 18.65
N LYS A 503 -23.57 -57.13 18.56
CA LYS A 503 -22.73 -57.53 19.72
C LYS A 503 -21.93 -56.40 20.36
N ILE A 504 -21.76 -55.25 19.69
CA ILE A 504 -21.14 -54.06 20.29
C ILE A 504 -22.20 -53.19 20.95
N LEU A 505 -23.33 -52.93 20.27
CA LEU A 505 -24.43 -52.13 20.80
C LEU A 505 -24.98 -52.71 22.12
N LEU A 506 -25.01 -54.04 22.24
CA LEU A 506 -25.41 -54.76 23.46
C LEU A 506 -24.33 -54.86 24.54
N LYS A 507 -23.11 -54.37 24.30
CA LYS A 507 -22.00 -54.42 25.28
C LYS A 507 -21.67 -53.01 25.74
N GLU A 508 -21.72 -52.78 27.05
CA GLU A 508 -21.21 -51.56 27.68
C GLU A 508 -19.75 -51.30 27.26
N GLN A 509 -19.49 -50.12 26.68
CA GLN A 509 -18.15 -49.66 26.35
C GLN A 509 -17.78 -48.55 27.33
N THR A 510 -16.93 -48.87 28.31
CA THR A 510 -16.47 -47.92 29.35
C THR A 510 -14.95 -47.73 29.34
N ASP A 511 -14.27 -48.29 28.33
CA ASP A 511 -12.81 -48.23 28.20
C ASP A 511 -12.36 -46.86 27.66
N LEU A 512 -12.10 -45.94 28.58
CA LEU A 512 -11.58 -44.60 28.33
C LEU A 512 -10.23 -44.59 27.60
N SER A 513 -9.48 -45.71 27.55
CA SER A 513 -8.21 -45.75 26.80
C SER A 513 -8.42 -45.54 25.30
N ILE A 514 -9.59 -45.94 24.77
CA ILE A 514 -9.99 -45.76 23.38
C ILE A 514 -10.13 -44.27 23.02
N LEU A 515 -10.48 -43.42 23.99
CA LEU A 515 -10.69 -41.99 23.78
C LEU A 515 -9.39 -41.17 23.86
N LYS A 516 -8.29 -41.74 24.37
CA LYS A 516 -7.00 -41.03 24.51
C LYS A 516 -6.34 -40.63 23.18
N SER A 517 -6.79 -41.21 22.06
CA SER A 517 -6.30 -40.89 20.72
C SER A 517 -7.10 -39.76 20.04
N GLN A 518 -8.04 -39.14 20.74
CA GLN A 518 -8.93 -38.12 20.19
C GLN A 518 -8.35 -36.71 20.41
N ILE A 519 -8.48 -35.85 19.40
CA ILE A 519 -8.08 -34.45 19.48
C ILE A 519 -9.23 -33.66 20.08
N LEU A 520 -8.99 -33.07 21.26
CA LEU A 520 -9.94 -32.17 21.92
C LEU A 520 -9.89 -30.78 21.28
N PRO A 521 -11.02 -30.03 21.22
CA PRO A 521 -11.04 -28.71 20.63
C PRO A 521 -10.20 -27.71 21.44
N THR A 522 -9.10 -27.22 20.84
CA THR A 522 -8.25 -26.18 21.43
C THR A 522 -8.90 -24.81 21.34
N THR A 523 -9.04 -24.13 22.49
CA THR A 523 -9.47 -22.74 22.60
C THR A 523 -8.37 -21.78 22.14
N TYR A 524 -8.29 -21.54 20.83
CA TYR A 524 -7.58 -20.42 20.22
C TYR A 524 -8.47 -19.84 19.12
N ASP A 525 -9.07 -18.66 19.38
CA ASP A 525 -9.66 -17.71 18.41
C ASP A 525 -10.42 -16.60 19.19
N GLN A 526 -9.76 -15.96 20.17
CA GLN A 526 -10.27 -14.77 20.87
C GLN A 526 -9.12 -13.82 21.23
N THR A 527 -8.54 -13.20 20.21
CA THR A 527 -7.68 -12.01 20.34
C THR A 527 -7.81 -11.21 19.05
N GLU A 528 -8.69 -10.20 19.07
CA GLU A 528 -8.69 -9.14 18.05
C GLU A 528 -7.57 -8.13 18.39
N ASP A 529 -7.07 -7.45 17.35
CA ASP A 529 -5.82 -6.70 17.38
C ASP A 529 -5.83 -5.44 18.28
N GLU A 530 -4.82 -5.30 19.14
CA GLU A 530 -4.29 -3.99 19.54
C GLU A 530 -2.83 -3.87 19.09
N VAL A 531 -2.61 -3.08 18.03
CA VAL A 531 -1.27 -2.76 17.52
C VAL A 531 -0.79 -1.47 18.19
N VAL A 532 0.27 -1.57 18.98
CA VAL A 532 0.94 -0.42 19.60
C VAL A 532 2.03 0.09 18.65
N GLU A 533 1.99 1.37 18.28
CA GLU A 533 3.08 2.03 17.55
C GLU A 533 4.25 2.31 18.50
N GLU A 534 5.44 1.81 18.16
CA GLU A 534 6.70 2.20 18.81
C GLU A 534 7.14 3.59 18.31
N VAL A 535 7.62 4.43 19.23
CA VAL A 535 8.14 5.78 18.91
C VAL A 535 9.66 5.76 18.95
N GLU A 536 10.29 6.01 17.80
CA GLU A 536 11.76 6.10 17.68
C GLU A 536 12.34 7.28 18.49
N GLU A 537 13.47 7.05 19.15
CA GLU A 537 14.25 8.07 19.84
C GLU A 537 14.95 9.01 18.84
N GLN A 538 15.02 10.31 19.13
CA GLN A 538 15.79 11.28 18.34
C GLN A 538 17.18 11.54 18.92
N PRO A 539 18.21 11.78 18.08
CA PRO A 539 19.60 11.92 18.52
C PRO A 539 19.93 13.30 19.13
N GLU A 540 21.05 13.35 19.85
CA GLU A 540 21.51 14.50 20.64
C GLU A 540 21.65 15.81 19.84
N VAL A 541 21.06 16.89 20.35
CA VAL A 541 21.16 18.23 19.75
C VAL A 541 22.30 19.03 20.39
N SER A 542 23.18 19.55 19.53
CA SER A 542 24.28 20.46 19.91
C SER A 542 23.77 21.71 20.65
N ARG A 543 24.41 22.06 21.78
CA ARG A 543 24.05 23.24 22.60
C ARG A 543 24.08 24.54 21.78
N LEU A 544 23.01 25.33 21.89
CA LEU A 544 22.95 26.69 21.36
C LEU A 544 23.79 27.67 22.22
N PRO A 545 24.30 28.78 21.64
CA PRO A 545 24.98 29.82 22.41
C PRO A 545 24.06 30.46 23.46
N GLN A 546 24.61 30.87 24.60
CA GLN A 546 23.83 31.57 25.61
C GLN A 546 23.54 33.02 25.18
N VAL A 547 22.39 33.55 25.60
CA VAL A 547 21.93 34.90 25.22
C VAL A 547 22.97 35.98 25.54
N GLU A 548 23.62 35.83 26.71
CA GLU A 548 24.68 36.70 27.21
C GLU A 548 25.91 36.73 26.28
N GLU A 549 26.30 35.59 25.70
CA GLU A 549 27.41 35.51 24.72
C GLU A 549 27.08 36.28 23.44
N VAL A 550 25.83 36.21 22.98
CA VAL A 550 25.38 36.93 21.78
C VAL A 550 25.36 38.44 22.00
N ILE A 551 24.95 38.90 23.19
CA ILE A 551 24.97 40.32 23.57
C ILE A 551 26.42 40.81 23.72
N LEU A 552 27.30 40.03 24.34
CA LEU A 552 28.72 40.34 24.46
C LEU A 552 29.44 40.38 23.10
N ALA A 553 29.00 39.62 22.10
CA ALA A 553 29.52 39.71 20.73
C ALA A 553 29.19 41.04 20.03
N GLN A 554 28.18 41.80 20.49
CA GLN A 554 27.79 43.07 19.88
C GLN A 554 28.74 44.22 20.24
N SER A 555 28.73 45.26 19.40
CA SER A 555 29.57 46.45 19.60
C SER A 555 29.30 47.09 20.97
N LYS A 556 30.35 47.52 21.68
CA LYS A 556 30.25 48.14 23.02
C LYS A 556 29.28 49.34 23.11
N LYS A 557 28.91 49.94 21.97
CA LYS A 557 28.01 51.09 21.86
C LYS A 557 26.53 50.72 21.72
N LEU A 558 26.21 49.44 21.49
CA LEU A 558 24.84 48.91 21.37
C LEU A 558 24.46 47.91 22.47
N ARG A 559 25.43 47.38 23.24
CA ARG A 559 25.16 46.36 24.28
C ARG A 559 24.07 46.75 25.27
N SER A 560 24.12 47.97 25.81
CA SER A 560 23.08 48.47 26.73
C SER A 560 21.67 48.47 26.10
N CYS A 561 21.56 48.71 24.79
CA CYS A 561 20.29 48.63 24.08
C CYS A 561 19.83 47.18 23.87
N PHE A 562 20.75 46.24 23.60
CA PHE A 562 20.41 44.82 23.54
C PHE A 562 20.01 44.26 24.92
N GLU A 563 20.71 44.62 25.98
CA GLU A 563 20.40 44.24 27.37
C GLU A 563 19.02 44.71 27.81
N GLU A 564 18.65 45.95 27.46
CA GLU A 564 17.34 46.52 27.80
C GLU A 564 16.20 46.01 26.89
N ILE A 565 16.48 45.71 25.62
CA ILE A 565 15.51 45.00 24.76
C ILE A 565 15.33 43.55 25.25
N GLN A 566 16.37 42.89 25.75
CA GLN A 566 16.28 41.54 26.31
C GLN A 566 15.43 41.51 27.59
N SER A 567 15.45 42.56 28.43
CA SER A 567 14.55 42.64 29.58
C SER A 567 13.09 42.80 29.15
N ILE A 568 12.80 43.57 28.09
CA ILE A 568 11.46 43.70 27.49
C ILE A 568 11.00 42.39 26.81
N VAL A 569 11.93 41.62 26.22
CA VAL A 569 11.66 40.28 25.67
C VAL A 569 11.32 39.27 26.78
N ASN A 570 11.86 39.47 27.99
CA ASN A 570 11.62 38.60 29.15
C ASN A 570 10.34 38.99 29.93
N ASP A 571 10.01 40.28 30.03
CA ASP A 571 8.78 40.79 30.64
C ASP A 571 8.20 41.97 29.85
N SER A 572 7.03 41.75 29.24
CA SER A 572 6.33 42.74 28.41
C SER A 572 5.80 43.96 29.17
N ASN A 573 5.83 43.96 30.52
CA ASN A 573 5.43 45.10 31.33
C ASN A 573 6.56 46.14 31.50
N VAL A 574 7.79 45.79 31.16
CA VAL A 574 8.95 46.69 31.24
C VAL A 574 8.86 47.74 30.12
N LYS A 575 8.88 49.02 30.49
CA LYS A 575 8.97 50.14 29.54
C LYS A 575 10.43 50.48 29.28
N MET A 576 10.79 50.66 28.01
CA MET A 576 12.11 51.16 27.60
C MET A 576 12.36 52.56 28.18
N SER A 577 13.56 52.79 28.68
CA SER A 577 14.02 54.06 29.21
C SER A 577 14.20 55.10 28.11
N GLU A 578 13.93 56.37 28.40
CA GLU A 578 14.11 57.46 27.44
C GLU A 578 15.56 57.59 26.95
N GLU A 579 16.55 57.23 27.78
CA GLU A 579 17.96 57.31 27.42
C GLU A 579 18.33 56.22 26.40
N CYS A 580 17.81 55.00 26.57
CA CYS A 580 17.97 53.93 25.59
C CYS A 580 17.19 54.23 24.30
N GLU A 581 15.97 54.75 24.39
CA GLU A 581 15.18 55.20 23.24
C GLU A 581 15.96 56.19 22.37
N LYS A 582 16.48 57.27 22.97
CA LYS A 582 17.27 58.31 22.27
C LYS A 582 18.58 57.74 21.68
N LYS A 583 19.22 56.77 22.34
CA LYS A 583 20.43 56.09 21.82
C LYS A 583 20.13 55.18 20.63
N LEU A 584 19.03 54.43 20.70
CA LEU A 584 18.62 53.46 19.69
C LEU A 584 18.09 54.15 18.43
N VAL A 585 17.29 55.21 18.58
CA VAL A 585 16.83 56.06 17.46
C VAL A 585 18.04 56.63 16.69
N LYS A 586 19.03 57.17 17.40
CA LYS A 586 20.27 57.71 16.79
C LYS A 586 21.14 56.66 16.09
N ARG A 587 20.92 55.37 16.35
CA ARG A 587 21.73 54.23 15.88
C ARG A 587 20.90 53.15 15.18
N TRP A 588 19.70 53.50 14.69
CA TRP A 588 18.74 52.54 14.16
C TRP A 588 19.28 51.78 12.93
N SER A 589 20.02 52.46 12.06
CA SER A 589 20.73 51.86 10.93
C SER A 589 21.81 50.85 11.36
N ASP A 590 22.66 51.19 12.34
CA ASP A 590 23.68 50.30 12.92
C ASP A 590 23.02 49.05 13.55
N PHE A 591 21.92 49.24 14.29
CA PHE A 591 21.20 48.19 15.01
C PHE A 591 20.49 47.22 14.05
N THR A 592 19.75 47.74 13.06
CA THR A 592 19.09 46.92 12.04
C THR A 592 20.10 46.16 11.17
N ALA A 593 21.25 46.78 10.82
CA ALA A 593 22.32 46.10 10.11
C ALA A 593 22.96 44.96 10.91
N ALA A 594 23.15 45.13 12.23
CA ALA A 594 23.65 44.07 13.10
C ALA A 594 22.67 42.89 13.21
N CYS A 595 21.36 43.17 13.37
CA CYS A 595 20.35 42.13 13.51
C CYS A 595 20.05 41.35 12.21
N LEU A 596 20.28 41.95 11.05
CA LEU A 596 20.09 41.33 9.73
C LEU A 596 21.35 40.61 9.21
N ASN A 597 22.46 40.62 9.95
CA ASN A 597 23.67 39.89 9.58
C ASN A 597 23.53 38.41 9.96
N VAL A 598 23.33 37.54 8.96
CA VAL A 598 23.02 36.13 9.20
C VAL A 598 24.25 35.38 9.69
N SER A 599 24.18 34.84 10.91
CA SER A 599 25.27 34.13 11.59
C SER A 599 24.69 33.09 12.56
N ARG A 600 25.54 32.27 13.20
CA ARG A 600 25.09 31.27 14.20
C ARG A 600 24.29 31.87 15.38
N ASN A 601 24.31 33.20 15.55
CA ASN A 601 23.65 33.93 16.64
C ASN A 601 22.30 34.58 16.26
N SER A 602 21.79 34.37 15.05
CA SER A 602 20.62 35.15 14.54
C SER A 602 19.28 34.91 15.27
N ILE A 603 19.13 33.84 16.06
CA ILE A 603 17.87 33.53 16.79
C ILE A 603 17.49 34.66 17.75
N THR A 604 18.41 35.08 18.62
CA THR A 604 18.16 36.17 19.58
C THR A 604 18.05 37.50 18.85
N LEU A 605 18.91 37.76 17.87
CA LEU A 605 18.93 39.02 17.12
C LEU A 605 17.62 39.31 16.36
N PHE A 606 17.00 38.30 15.74
CA PHE A 606 15.68 38.46 15.11
C PHE A 606 14.59 38.81 16.13
N ASN A 607 14.62 38.21 17.32
CA ASN A 607 13.66 38.54 18.40
C ASN A 607 13.88 39.96 18.96
N HIS A 608 15.13 40.41 19.13
CA HIS A 608 15.42 41.79 19.54
C HIS A 608 14.93 42.81 18.50
N LEU A 609 15.14 42.53 17.21
CA LEU A 609 14.65 43.38 16.13
C LEU A 609 13.11 43.42 16.08
N ALA A 610 12.44 42.27 16.23
CA ALA A 610 10.99 42.17 16.29
C ALA A 610 10.39 43.00 17.45
N THR A 611 11.00 42.94 18.64
CA THR A 611 10.59 43.73 19.80
C THR A 611 10.84 45.23 19.58
N ALA A 612 12.00 45.62 19.06
CA ALA A 612 12.30 47.02 18.79
C ALA A 612 11.34 47.64 17.76
N LEU A 613 10.98 46.90 16.71
CA LEU A 613 9.98 47.32 15.72
C LEU A 613 8.61 47.58 16.37
N ARG A 614 8.12 46.66 17.20
CA ARG A 614 6.84 46.81 17.93
C ARG A 614 6.82 48.01 18.89
N VAL A 615 7.93 48.30 19.55
CA VAL A 615 8.05 49.44 20.46
C VAL A 615 8.04 50.77 19.69
N PHE A 616 8.77 50.85 18.58
CA PHE A 616 8.83 52.06 17.77
C PHE A 616 7.58 52.31 16.92
N ALA A 617 6.90 51.27 16.45
CA ALA A 617 5.64 51.37 15.68
C ALA A 617 4.59 52.24 16.37
N LYS A 618 4.45 52.11 17.69
CA LYS A 618 3.49 52.91 18.48
C LYS A 618 3.79 54.41 18.51
N LYS A 619 5.03 54.83 18.21
CA LYS A 619 5.52 56.21 18.39
C LYS A 619 5.97 56.91 17.10
N TYR A 620 6.62 56.20 16.17
CA TYR A 620 7.41 56.81 15.10
C TYR A 620 6.96 56.47 13.67
N TRP A 621 6.02 55.53 13.51
CA TRP A 621 5.46 55.13 12.21
C TRP A 621 3.92 55.10 12.25
N GLN A 622 3.31 56.16 12.78
CA GLN A 622 1.87 56.41 12.63
C GLN A 622 1.58 57.20 11.34
N GLU A 623 0.32 57.24 10.91
CA GLU A 623 -0.10 57.72 9.59
C GLU A 623 0.49 59.09 9.19
N GLY A 624 1.50 59.07 8.31
CA GLY A 624 2.04 60.26 7.63
C GLY A 624 3.46 60.69 7.99
N CYS A 625 4.12 60.08 8.99
CA CYS A 625 5.50 60.43 9.37
C CYS A 625 6.47 59.24 9.31
N ASP A 626 7.46 59.30 8.40
CA ASP A 626 8.59 58.36 8.32
C ASP A 626 9.88 59.02 8.86
N GLU A 627 9.94 59.28 10.17
CA GLU A 627 11.10 60.00 10.77
C GLU A 627 12.35 59.11 10.98
N LEU A 628 12.21 57.78 10.87
CA LEU A 628 13.27 56.81 11.15
C LEU A 628 13.61 55.95 9.92
N THR A 629 14.91 55.95 9.57
CA THR A 629 15.47 55.14 8.46
C THR A 629 16.52 54.14 8.97
N PRO A 630 16.51 52.87 8.50
CA PRO A 630 15.60 52.28 7.53
C PRO A 630 14.16 52.12 8.06
N THR A 631 13.19 52.31 7.18
CA THR A 631 11.77 52.05 7.45
C THR A 631 11.48 50.54 7.51
N PRO A 632 10.35 50.09 8.08
CA PRO A 632 9.92 48.69 8.00
C PRO A 632 9.89 48.15 6.56
N LYS A 633 9.52 49.00 5.60
CA LYS A 633 9.53 48.70 4.16
C LYS A 633 10.94 48.47 3.60
N ASP A 634 11.92 49.28 3.99
CA ASP A 634 13.32 49.09 3.58
C ASP A 634 13.90 47.77 4.15
N VAL A 635 13.53 47.43 5.39
CA VAL A 635 13.87 46.15 6.01
C VAL A 635 13.25 44.97 5.24
N LEU A 636 11.97 45.08 4.87
CA LEU A 636 11.27 44.07 4.05
C LEU A 636 11.90 43.90 2.67
N ILE A 637 12.25 44.98 1.98
CA ILE A 637 12.93 44.93 0.67
C ILE A 637 14.30 44.24 0.81
N LYS A 638 15.06 44.55 1.87
CA LYS A 638 16.37 43.91 2.14
C LYS A 638 16.25 42.42 2.46
N ILE A 639 15.26 42.00 3.26
CA ILE A 639 14.95 40.60 3.52
C ILE A 639 14.50 39.90 2.22
N GLY A 640 13.59 40.53 1.47
CA GLY A 640 13.00 40.02 0.24
C GLY A 640 14.02 39.76 -0.85
N SER A 641 14.99 40.67 -1.03
CA SER A 641 16.04 40.61 -2.06
C SER A 641 17.28 39.79 -1.69
N THR A 642 17.49 39.46 -0.41
CA THR A 642 18.71 38.76 0.03
C THR A 642 18.46 37.26 0.11
N ALA A 643 19.11 36.49 -0.78
CA ALA A 643 18.89 35.05 -0.94
C ALA A 643 19.07 34.21 0.35
N VAL A 644 19.89 34.67 1.30
CA VAL A 644 20.15 33.95 2.57
C VAL A 644 18.87 33.79 3.43
N PHE A 645 17.94 34.74 3.40
CA PHE A 645 16.67 34.59 4.14
C PHE A 645 15.75 33.55 3.52
N LYS A 646 15.87 33.31 2.20
CA LYS A 646 15.18 32.18 1.54
C LYS A 646 15.65 30.84 2.10
N SER A 647 16.95 30.65 2.27
CA SER A 647 17.51 29.40 2.84
C SER A 647 17.19 29.16 4.32
N ILE A 648 16.75 30.18 5.07
CA ILE A 648 16.24 29.97 6.44
C ILE A 648 14.89 29.23 6.41
N LEU A 649 14.04 29.56 5.44
CA LEU A 649 12.73 28.91 5.27
C LEU A 649 12.85 27.56 4.56
N PHE A 650 13.47 27.55 3.37
CA PHE A 650 13.53 26.40 2.49
C PHE A 650 14.75 25.51 2.79
N GLU A 651 14.49 24.26 3.18
CA GLU A 651 15.49 23.23 3.51
C GLU A 651 16.26 22.75 2.27
N LYS A 652 17.22 23.57 1.81
CA LYS A 652 18.28 23.13 0.92
C LYS A 652 19.64 23.29 1.61
N PRO A 653 20.50 22.25 1.60
CA PRO A 653 21.88 22.42 2.06
C PRO A 653 22.58 23.43 1.14
N ILE A 654 23.17 24.47 1.72
CA ILE A 654 24.04 25.39 1.02
C ILE A 654 25.41 24.70 0.90
N PHE A 655 25.79 24.31 -0.32
CA PHE A 655 27.17 23.92 -0.61
C PHE A 655 28.00 25.18 -0.88
N GLU A 656 28.53 25.80 0.17
CA GLU A 656 29.63 26.75 0.03
C GLU A 656 30.96 25.98 -0.05
N GLN A 657 31.67 26.14 -1.17
CA GLN A 657 33.03 25.62 -1.31
C GLN A 657 34.01 26.49 -0.52
N VAL A 658 34.33 26.06 0.70
CA VAL A 658 35.49 26.52 1.45
C VAL A 658 36.27 25.29 1.90
N GLU A 659 37.59 25.31 1.71
CA GLU A 659 38.45 24.16 1.91
C GLU A 659 38.46 23.67 3.37
N GLY A 660 38.22 22.38 3.57
CA GLY A 660 38.73 21.66 4.75
C GLY A 660 37.99 21.80 6.07
N ASN A 661 36.65 21.65 6.10
CA ASN A 661 35.94 20.92 7.17
C ASN A 661 34.44 20.79 6.88
N GLU A 662 33.92 19.57 6.83
CA GLU A 662 32.49 19.33 6.68
C GLU A 662 31.75 19.58 8.00
N GLN A 663 31.01 20.68 8.09
CA GLN A 663 29.94 20.86 9.09
C GLN A 663 28.64 21.28 8.42
N ILE A 664 27.76 20.30 8.22
CA ILE A 664 26.37 20.49 7.80
C ILE A 664 25.66 21.34 8.87
N SER A 665 25.16 22.52 8.49
CA SER A 665 24.37 23.37 9.39
C SER A 665 22.92 23.43 8.93
N ILE A 666 22.12 22.45 9.38
CA ILE A 666 20.65 22.49 9.22
C ILE A 666 20.12 23.75 9.94
N PRO A 667 19.23 24.56 9.34
CA PRO A 667 18.59 25.66 10.05
C PRO A 667 17.71 25.09 11.17
N SER A 668 18.12 25.30 12.42
CA SER A 668 17.42 24.75 13.58
C SER A 668 15.99 25.31 13.66
N LEU A 669 15.03 24.48 14.12
CA LEU A 669 13.63 24.90 14.28
C LEU A 669 13.46 26.23 15.06
N PRO A 670 14.23 26.52 16.13
CA PRO A 670 14.28 27.83 16.77
C PRO A 670 14.59 29.03 15.84
N LEU A 671 15.47 28.87 14.85
CA LEU A 671 15.83 29.93 13.91
C LEU A 671 14.65 30.28 12.98
N LYS A 672 13.91 29.26 12.51
CA LYS A 672 12.70 29.46 11.71
C LYS A 672 11.61 30.19 12.50
N VAL A 673 11.40 29.82 13.76
CA VAL A 673 10.44 30.49 14.67
C VAL A 673 10.81 31.95 14.89
N ALA A 674 12.08 32.25 15.19
CA ALA A 674 12.52 33.63 15.41
C ALA A 674 12.41 34.51 14.15
N PHE A 675 12.71 33.94 12.97
CA PHE A 675 12.53 34.64 11.69
C PHE A 675 11.04 34.90 11.39
N LEU A 676 10.15 33.94 11.68
CA LEU A 676 8.71 34.13 11.53
C LEU A 676 8.14 35.20 12.48
N ASN A 677 8.65 35.30 13.72
CA ASN A 677 8.27 36.37 14.65
C ASN A 677 8.71 37.76 14.16
N LEU A 678 9.86 37.86 13.48
CA LEU A 678 10.31 39.09 12.82
C LEU A 678 9.38 39.47 11.65
N LEU A 679 8.97 38.51 10.81
CA LEU A 679 8.01 38.74 9.73
C LEU A 679 6.63 39.17 10.26
N LEU A 680 6.17 38.57 11.38
CA LEU A 680 4.95 39.00 12.05
C LEU A 680 5.06 40.44 12.57
N ALA A 681 6.16 40.79 13.24
CA ALA A 681 6.39 42.15 13.72
C ALA A 681 6.42 43.16 12.56
N LEU A 682 6.98 42.83 11.40
CA LEU A 682 6.94 43.69 10.21
C LEU A 682 5.52 43.83 9.64
N ALA A 683 4.74 42.75 9.62
CA ALA A 683 3.33 42.77 9.19
C ALA A 683 2.42 43.56 10.14
N GLU A 684 2.73 43.61 11.44
CA GLU A 684 2.02 44.42 12.43
C GLU A 684 2.25 45.93 12.22
N VAL A 685 3.37 46.35 11.61
CA VAL A 685 3.68 47.78 11.34
C VAL A 685 3.30 48.21 9.93
N ASP A 686 3.66 47.43 8.91
CA ASP A 686 3.28 47.69 7.51
C ASP A 686 2.77 46.40 6.82
N PRO A 687 1.47 46.07 6.99
CA PRO A 687 0.89 44.89 6.36
C PRO A 687 0.86 45.00 4.83
N LYS A 688 0.84 46.22 4.27
CA LYS A 688 0.76 46.46 2.82
C LYS A 688 2.08 46.14 2.13
N SER A 689 3.19 46.68 2.63
CA SER A 689 4.52 46.35 2.07
C SER A 689 4.92 44.91 2.38
N THR A 690 4.46 44.31 3.49
CA THR A 690 4.76 42.90 3.79
C THR A 690 4.11 41.97 2.78
N ALA A 691 2.82 42.16 2.47
CA ALA A 691 2.07 41.34 1.52
C ALA A 691 2.67 41.36 0.09
N GLY A 692 3.30 42.46 -0.31
CA GLY A 692 3.95 42.59 -1.62
C GLY A 692 5.37 42.00 -1.72
N ASN A 693 6.08 41.82 -0.61
CA ASN A 693 7.49 41.39 -0.59
C ASN A 693 7.69 39.94 -0.08
N VAL A 694 6.69 39.35 0.57
CA VAL A 694 6.78 37.99 1.13
C VAL A 694 5.55 37.18 0.70
N PRO A 695 5.64 36.39 -0.39
CA PRO A 695 4.56 35.54 -0.86
C PRO A 695 4.08 34.57 0.23
N THR A 696 2.80 34.66 0.58
CA THR A 696 2.18 33.73 1.55
C THR A 696 2.39 32.26 1.15
N ALA A 697 2.37 31.96 -0.16
CA ALA A 697 2.67 30.63 -0.68
C ALA A 697 4.10 30.14 -0.37
N ALA A 698 5.10 31.03 -0.33
CA ALA A 698 6.48 30.67 0.00
C ALA A 698 6.63 30.29 1.48
N LEU A 699 6.00 31.05 2.36
CA LEU A 699 5.95 30.74 3.79
C LEU A 699 5.30 29.37 4.02
N LEU A 700 4.10 29.17 3.48
CA LEU A 700 3.32 27.94 3.68
C LEU A 700 3.99 26.70 3.12
N ALA A 701 4.63 26.80 1.95
CA ALA A 701 5.36 25.69 1.37
C ALA A 701 6.55 25.26 2.25
N SER A 702 7.27 26.22 2.86
CA SER A 702 8.34 25.93 3.81
C SER A 702 7.89 25.18 5.08
N TYR A 703 6.60 25.29 5.43
CA TYR A 703 5.96 24.59 6.54
C TYR A 703 5.04 23.43 6.11
N LYS A 704 5.21 22.92 4.87
CA LYS A 704 4.40 21.81 4.30
C LYS A 704 2.87 22.06 4.40
N ALA A 705 2.44 23.32 4.49
CA ALA A 705 1.06 23.76 4.69
C ALA A 705 0.28 23.02 5.80
N SER A 706 0.97 22.39 6.77
CA SER A 706 0.36 21.58 7.82
C SER A 706 0.01 22.46 9.03
N LEU A 707 -1.13 23.15 8.97
CA LEU A 707 -1.73 23.88 10.10
C LEU A 707 -2.33 22.95 11.18
N SER A 708 -1.80 21.74 11.33
CA SER A 708 -2.24 20.77 12.32
C SER A 708 -1.71 21.16 13.69
N LEU A 709 -2.60 21.16 14.69
CA LEU A 709 -2.37 21.60 16.07
C LEU A 709 -1.45 20.66 16.90
N CYS A 710 -0.37 20.17 16.30
CA CYS A 710 0.49 19.10 16.80
C CYS A 710 1.88 19.65 17.13
N GLY A 711 2.05 20.09 18.39
CA GLY A 711 3.26 20.80 18.82
C GLY A 711 3.55 20.73 20.31
N LYS A 712 3.06 19.70 21.04
CA LYS A 712 3.39 19.51 22.48
C LYS A 712 4.90 19.43 22.75
N VAL A 713 5.71 19.05 21.75
CA VAL A 713 7.17 18.92 21.83
C VAL A 713 7.89 20.28 21.72
N ALA A 714 7.34 21.25 20.98
CA ALA A 714 8.00 22.56 20.78
C ALA A 714 7.87 23.50 21.99
N ALA A 715 6.83 23.31 22.81
CA ALA A 715 6.52 24.16 23.97
C ALA A 715 7.55 24.07 25.12
N PHE A 716 8.48 23.11 25.07
CA PHE A 716 9.41 22.83 26.18
C PHE A 716 10.70 23.68 26.15
N PHE A 717 11.02 24.33 25.03
CA PHE A 717 12.32 25.01 24.83
C PHE A 717 12.24 26.50 24.46
N LEU A 718 11.07 27.02 24.10
CA LEU A 718 10.87 28.45 23.81
C LEU A 718 9.58 28.97 24.46
N ASN A 719 9.69 30.19 24.97
CA ASN A 719 8.70 30.98 25.72
C ASN A 719 7.21 30.65 25.35
N PRO A 720 6.35 30.25 26.31
CA PRO A 720 5.04 29.61 26.05
C PRO A 720 3.99 30.44 25.28
N HIS A 721 4.30 31.68 24.89
CA HIS A 721 3.44 32.52 24.07
C HIS A 721 3.45 32.20 22.57
N PHE A 722 4.51 31.55 22.04
CA PHE A 722 4.75 31.42 20.60
C PHE A 722 4.77 29.96 20.10
N SER A 723 3.61 29.45 19.66
CA SER A 723 3.56 28.27 18.79
C SER A 723 3.71 28.68 17.32
N LEU A 724 4.44 27.87 16.54
CA LEU A 724 4.71 28.11 15.11
C LEU A 724 3.41 28.30 14.31
N ASP A 725 2.42 27.44 14.54
CA ASP A 725 1.12 27.49 13.85
C ASP A 725 0.35 28.77 14.17
N ARG A 726 0.43 29.26 15.42
CA ARG A 726 -0.21 30.50 15.84
C ARG A 726 0.42 31.70 15.15
N LEU A 727 1.76 31.75 15.08
CA LEU A 727 2.48 32.80 14.34
C LEU A 727 2.10 32.81 12.86
N CYS A 728 2.08 31.64 12.21
CA CYS A 728 1.62 31.50 10.83
C CYS A 728 0.19 32.00 10.65
N LEU A 729 -0.76 31.57 11.50
CA LEU A 729 -2.16 31.98 11.44
C LEU A 729 -2.38 33.48 11.69
N GLN A 730 -1.62 34.09 12.61
CA GLN A 730 -1.67 35.53 12.86
C GLN A 730 -1.14 36.34 11.68
N LEU A 731 -0.01 35.91 11.11
CA LEU A 731 0.59 36.53 9.92
C LEU A 731 -0.37 36.45 8.72
N LEU A 732 -0.92 35.27 8.44
CA LEU A 732 -1.93 35.07 7.39
C LEU A 732 -3.12 36.03 7.52
N ASN A 733 -3.65 36.19 8.74
CA ASN A 733 -4.81 37.05 8.99
C ASN A 733 -4.49 38.54 8.74
N LEU A 734 -3.32 39.03 9.17
CA LEU A 734 -2.89 40.41 8.92
C LEU A 734 -2.64 40.69 7.43
N LEU A 735 -2.06 39.73 6.71
CA LEU A 735 -1.80 39.85 5.28
C LEU A 735 -3.09 39.83 4.44
N ASP A 736 -4.07 38.99 4.78
CA ASP A 736 -5.41 38.98 4.15
C ASP A 736 -6.18 40.29 4.45
N GLN A 737 -5.99 40.90 5.62
CA GLN A 737 -6.61 42.19 5.99
C GLN A 737 -5.96 43.41 5.32
N SER A 738 -4.81 43.27 4.66
CA SER A 738 -4.05 44.37 4.03
C SER A 738 -4.72 45.06 2.83
N GLY A 739 -5.88 44.55 2.38
CA GLY A 739 -6.66 45.11 1.26
C GLY A 739 -6.08 44.82 -0.14
N HIS A 740 -5.01 44.03 -0.23
CA HIS A 740 -4.45 43.61 -1.52
C HIS A 740 -5.30 42.52 -2.18
N SER A 741 -5.19 42.38 -3.50
CA SER A 741 -5.81 41.24 -4.19
C SER A 741 -5.17 39.93 -3.70
N PRO A 742 -5.93 38.82 -3.58
CA PRO A 742 -5.37 37.53 -3.15
C PRO A 742 -4.19 37.07 -4.01
N ALA A 743 -4.16 37.40 -5.29
CA ALA A 743 -3.02 37.12 -6.17
C ALA A 743 -1.72 37.80 -5.69
N ILE A 744 -1.78 39.03 -5.17
CA ILE A 744 -0.60 39.73 -4.64
C ILE A 744 -0.22 39.16 -3.27
N THR A 745 -1.17 39.08 -2.33
CA THR A 745 -0.95 38.57 -0.97
C THR A 745 -0.37 37.15 -0.95
N TRP A 746 -0.73 36.33 -1.93
CA TRP A 746 -0.23 34.96 -2.07
C TRP A 746 0.95 34.82 -3.04
N GLY A 747 1.32 35.90 -3.76
CA GLY A 747 2.40 35.93 -4.75
C GLY A 747 2.13 35.02 -5.96
N MET A 748 0.91 35.01 -6.48
CA MET A 748 0.45 34.08 -7.51
C MET A 748 0.25 34.77 -8.84
N THR A 749 0.70 34.11 -9.91
CA THR A 749 0.40 34.49 -11.30
C THR A 749 -0.99 34.03 -11.76
N ASN A 750 -1.54 32.98 -11.13
CA ASN A 750 -2.75 32.27 -11.58
C ASN A 750 -3.87 32.34 -10.53
N ARG A 751 -5.11 31.99 -10.90
CA ARG A 751 -6.29 32.07 -10.03
C ARG A 751 -6.46 30.90 -9.04
N SER A 752 -5.65 29.85 -9.17
CA SER A 752 -5.77 28.59 -8.43
C SER A 752 -4.66 28.41 -7.40
N VAL A 753 -5.03 27.96 -6.20
CA VAL A 753 -4.10 27.69 -5.08
C VAL A 753 -4.01 26.18 -4.87
N LEU A 754 -2.81 25.61 -4.99
CA LEU A 754 -2.56 24.26 -4.50
C LEU A 754 -2.03 24.30 -3.07
N TRP A 755 -2.85 23.80 -2.16
CA TRP A 755 -2.56 23.75 -0.73
C TRP A 755 -2.34 22.31 -0.27
N GLY A 756 -1.29 22.07 0.53
CA GLY A 756 -1.06 20.80 1.21
C GLY A 756 0.41 20.47 1.43
N SER A 757 0.68 19.27 1.95
CA SER A 757 2.03 18.78 2.27
C SER A 757 3.00 18.71 1.09
N ARG A 758 2.48 18.69 -0.14
CA ARG A 758 3.23 18.69 -1.41
C ARG A 758 3.24 20.04 -2.14
N MET A 759 2.96 21.15 -1.43
CA MET A 759 3.00 22.49 -2.03
C MET A 759 4.38 22.82 -2.64
N MET A 760 5.47 22.38 -1.99
CA MET A 760 6.85 22.54 -2.48
C MET A 760 7.12 21.92 -3.86
N ASP A 761 6.42 20.83 -4.19
CA ASP A 761 6.67 20.09 -5.43
C ASP A 761 6.02 20.74 -6.64
N ASN A 762 4.93 21.48 -6.40
CA ASN A 762 4.07 22.04 -7.44
C ASN A 762 4.41 23.49 -7.80
N TYR A 763 5.22 24.20 -6.99
CA TYR A 763 5.60 25.58 -7.25
C TYR A 763 7.11 25.74 -7.53
N LEU A 764 7.46 26.70 -8.37
CA LEU A 764 8.81 27.22 -8.59
C LEU A 764 8.99 28.49 -7.79
N PHE A 765 9.82 28.42 -6.75
CA PHE A 765 10.20 29.58 -5.94
C PHE A 765 11.48 30.21 -6.49
N GLY A 766 11.37 31.46 -6.94
CA GLY A 766 12.47 32.25 -7.53
C GLY A 766 13.66 32.48 -6.60
N SER A 767 14.76 33.05 -7.10
CA SER A 767 16.05 33.12 -6.40
C SER A 767 16.00 33.83 -5.04
N THR A 768 15.13 34.83 -4.93
CA THR A 768 14.88 35.68 -3.77
C THR A 768 13.49 35.43 -3.17
N LEU A 769 13.20 35.95 -1.98
CA LEU A 769 11.87 35.80 -1.37
C LEU A 769 10.80 36.69 -2.02
N ALA A 770 11.21 37.80 -2.67
CA ALA A 770 10.29 38.71 -3.36
C ALA A 770 9.79 38.18 -4.72
N GLU A 771 10.36 37.10 -5.26
CA GLU A 771 9.93 36.51 -6.52
C GLU A 771 8.64 35.68 -6.34
N ALA A 772 7.58 36.08 -7.06
CA ALA A 772 6.28 35.41 -7.04
C ALA A 772 6.39 33.92 -7.46
N PRO A 773 5.97 32.95 -6.62
CA PRO A 773 6.00 31.54 -6.99
C PRO A 773 5.15 31.22 -8.21
N GLN A 774 5.79 30.63 -9.22
CA GLN A 774 5.12 30.16 -10.43
C GLN A 774 4.62 28.73 -10.23
N LEU A 775 3.35 28.47 -10.55
CA LEU A 775 2.80 27.13 -10.50
C LEU A 775 3.37 26.31 -11.67
N ARG A 776 4.03 25.17 -11.38
CA ARG A 776 4.71 24.33 -12.39
C ARG A 776 3.73 23.73 -13.40
N ARG A 777 2.60 23.24 -12.90
CA ARG A 777 1.54 22.58 -13.67
C ARG A 777 0.19 22.91 -13.03
N GLU A 778 -0.77 23.33 -13.84
CA GLU A 778 -2.16 23.40 -13.39
C GLU A 778 -2.75 21.98 -13.46
N PRO A 779 -3.14 21.36 -12.32
CA PRO A 779 -3.77 20.05 -12.37
C PRO A 779 -5.11 20.17 -13.07
N THR A 780 -5.36 19.25 -14.00
CA THR A 780 -6.65 19.22 -14.70
C THR A 780 -7.78 18.99 -13.67
N PRO A 781 -8.97 19.58 -13.85
CA PRO A 781 -10.07 19.40 -12.90
C PRO A 781 -10.43 17.93 -12.65
N GLY A 782 -10.23 17.06 -13.66
CA GLY A 782 -10.36 15.60 -13.53
C GLY A 782 -9.31 14.99 -12.60
N ALA A 783 -8.03 15.33 -12.77
CA ALA A 783 -6.95 14.88 -11.89
C ALA A 783 -7.14 15.37 -10.44
N PHE A 784 -7.57 16.62 -10.25
CA PHE A 784 -7.91 17.14 -8.92
C PHE A 784 -9.02 16.32 -8.28
N LEU A 785 -10.13 16.09 -8.98
CA LEU A 785 -11.26 15.30 -8.47
C LEU A 785 -10.93 13.80 -8.24
N SER A 786 -9.99 13.22 -8.98
CA SER A 786 -9.60 11.79 -8.81
C SER A 786 -8.70 11.55 -7.60
N ILE A 787 -7.90 12.55 -7.20
CA ILE A 787 -7.06 12.55 -5.99
C ILE A 787 -7.92 12.72 -4.72
N LEU A 788 -9.07 13.37 -4.85
CA LEU A 788 -10.00 13.64 -3.75
C LEU A 788 -10.81 12.38 -3.38
N ASP A 789 -10.22 11.58 -2.49
CA ASP A 789 -10.92 10.55 -1.73
C ASP A 789 -12.16 11.16 -1.05
N ALA A 790 -13.37 10.69 -1.37
CA ALA A 790 -14.63 11.39 -1.07
C ALA A 790 -14.85 11.61 0.43
N ASP A 791 -14.49 10.61 1.25
CA ASP A 791 -14.55 10.70 2.71
C ASP A 791 -13.50 11.68 3.25
N LYS A 792 -12.31 11.73 2.63
CA LYS A 792 -11.30 12.74 2.97
C LYS A 792 -11.74 14.13 2.55
N LEU A 793 -12.31 14.33 1.35
CA LEU A 793 -12.82 15.64 0.92
C LEU A 793 -13.92 16.12 1.86
N LEU A 794 -14.89 15.27 2.21
CA LEU A 794 -15.92 15.63 3.16
C LEU A 794 -15.31 15.95 4.54
N SER A 795 -14.41 15.12 5.06
CA SER A 795 -13.74 15.37 6.34
C SER A 795 -12.83 16.62 6.31
N CYS A 796 -12.17 16.90 5.19
CA CYS A 796 -11.31 18.07 4.99
C CYS A 796 -12.13 19.33 4.79
N ALA A 797 -13.29 19.27 4.13
CA ALA A 797 -14.22 20.39 4.01
C ALA A 797 -14.91 20.71 5.35
N LEU A 798 -15.25 19.68 6.14
CA LEU A 798 -15.77 19.82 7.51
C LEU A 798 -14.70 20.29 8.52
N LYS A 799 -13.43 19.95 8.30
CA LYS A 799 -12.28 20.44 9.08
C LYS A 799 -11.70 21.76 8.55
N PHE A 800 -12.02 22.14 7.32
CA PHE A 800 -11.66 23.45 6.78
C PHE A 800 -12.42 24.49 7.61
N PRO A 801 -11.79 25.59 8.04
CA PRO A 801 -12.50 26.65 8.74
C PRO A 801 -13.38 27.43 7.75
N VAL A 802 -14.54 26.84 7.39
CA VAL A 802 -15.60 27.46 6.58
C VAL A 802 -16.13 28.72 7.28
N THR A 803 -15.99 28.79 8.60
CA THR A 803 -16.09 30.04 9.38
C THR A 803 -14.69 30.63 9.61
N ARG A 804 -14.34 31.67 8.85
CA ARG A 804 -13.16 32.54 9.08
C ARG A 804 -13.31 33.39 10.36
N ARG A 805 -13.42 32.73 11.52
CA ARG A 805 -13.34 33.32 12.86
C ARG A 805 -12.09 32.81 13.59
N CYS A 806 -10.96 32.80 12.89
CA CYS A 806 -9.67 32.51 13.49
C CYS A 806 -9.21 33.73 14.30
N LEU A 807 -9.16 33.56 15.62
CA LEU A 807 -8.71 34.52 16.62
C LEU A 807 -9.63 35.76 16.79
N VAL A 808 -10.42 35.73 17.86
CA VAL A 808 -10.85 36.96 18.55
C VAL A 808 -9.60 37.77 18.86
N CYS A 809 -9.59 39.06 18.51
CA CYS A 809 -8.51 39.97 18.89
C CYS A 809 -8.26 39.84 20.40
N SER A 810 -7.00 39.67 20.81
CA SER A 810 -6.63 39.92 22.21
C SER A 810 -7.13 41.32 22.58
N PRO A 811 -7.86 41.49 23.70
CA PRO A 811 -8.55 42.75 23.99
C PRO A 811 -7.52 43.84 24.31
N ILE A 812 -7.15 44.59 23.28
CA ILE A 812 -6.50 45.89 23.43
C ILE A 812 -7.63 46.87 23.74
N GLU A 813 -7.84 47.10 25.03
CA GLU A 813 -8.24 48.38 25.62
C GLU A 813 -9.30 49.19 24.84
N ASN A 814 -10.54 48.71 24.84
CA ASN A 814 -11.67 49.64 24.95
C ASN A 814 -11.74 50.10 26.42
N ARG A 815 -11.09 51.23 26.72
CA ARG A 815 -11.40 52.09 27.86
C ARG A 815 -11.47 53.52 27.35
N GLU A 816 -12.57 54.19 27.70
CA GLU A 816 -12.94 55.57 27.30
C GLU A 816 -13.32 55.63 25.80
N GLU A 817 -14.59 55.78 25.42
CA GLU A 817 -15.75 56.42 26.08
C GLU A 817 -16.73 55.48 26.80
#